data_AF-A0A3B8LBC7-F1
#
_entry.id   AF-A0A3B8LBC7-F1
#
_cell.length_a   1.000
_cell.length_b   1.000
_cell.length_c   1.000
_cell.angle_alpha   90.00
_cell.angle_beta   90.00
_cell.angle_gamma   90.00
#
_symmetry.space_group_name_H-M   'P 1'
#
loop_
_entity.id
_entity.type
_entity.pdbx_description
1 polymer ?
#
loop_
_entity_poly.entity_id
_entity_poly.type
_entity_poly.pdbx_seq_one_letter_code
_entity_poly.pdbx_strand_id
1 'polypeptide(L)'
;MEKTTLYPKDMHFSHTRRGEGEPAMKTTYISIITVLFISLFSSYGFAQSNTCQTPTPNILLLLDKSGSMQKSQKWDNAKAGILQMVQQFDQKIRFGLMTFSDAPQHQLDFGASLSAFQSTLSSLQTGGETYMQLAMTTATTYLKKAIAQDTQRQRPHYILLITDGAPTDACPTKETTALRKLPVGQEVYDIKTFVIGFGSSVNPVCLNDLAKWGGTSQGSSRLYHVVSTLTDFNKALQQISTKTTNSEVCNGLDDDCDGKIDNVKGSDKPLLQACPFGRCAAHQYCADGKWGACTPNAPPTKEICNYKDDDCDGFIDNIPGDQQPYTLKRPCKDNCGDGVQTCRFGKWGACVGKAKVETCNNIDDDCDGKIDEALQRNCGECGTQSCSAGRWQACQSRPKTQETCNGKDDDCDGFIDNAPDTKKDNTLSIACKNDCHEGKQFCTNGKLSACNAPKVIKEICDGKDNDCNGVIDDPWKDKLGKTPVTCQTSCVQGIYQCKADKTGVYCAGTGENKEICDGKDNDCNGKIDELWPLKDKLCHRGEGSCRQFGKYICNDDQSGITCSAATPPQKTEEICDGLDNDCDGKTDEDLQKACEGTCGEGVQLCREGKWTTCLKADDNSKTCEPAFGEDQLEVKLGGCLCSSTPSPSDIPWLPIIAMLLFFTFQRVRCAPKRS
;
A
#
# COMPACT_ATOMS: atom_id res chain seq x y z
N MET A 1 3.32 82.72 29.67
CA MET A 1 3.12 82.57 28.21
C MET A 1 2.21 81.36 28.07
N GLU A 2 0.91 81.49 27.80
CA GLU A 2 0.19 82.46 26.94
C GLU A 2 0.78 82.52 25.51
N LYS A 3 0.00 82.46 24.43
CA LYS A 3 -1.47 82.52 24.31
C LYS A 3 -2.00 81.88 23.02
N THR A 4 -3.33 81.81 22.94
CA THR A 4 -4.27 81.72 21.78
C THR A 4 -3.73 81.98 20.36
N THR A 5 -4.38 81.51 19.28
CA THR A 5 -5.83 81.24 19.08
C THR A 5 -6.04 80.02 18.13
N LEU A 6 -7.10 79.76 17.33
CA LEU A 6 -8.31 80.45 16.83
C LEU A 6 -9.46 79.42 16.60
N TYR A 7 -10.55 79.83 15.95
CA TYR A 7 -11.77 79.10 15.53
C TYR A 7 -12.28 79.75 14.20
N PRO A 8 -13.40 79.42 13.51
CA PRO A 8 -14.68 78.75 13.91
C PRO A 8 -14.95 77.49 13.01
N LYS A 9 -16.11 76.84 12.83
CA LYS A 9 -17.52 76.71 13.37
C LYS A 9 -18.05 75.34 12.79
N ASP A 10 -19.26 74.78 12.92
CA ASP A 10 -20.60 74.99 13.55
C ASP A 10 -21.32 73.59 13.58
N MET A 11 -22.53 73.30 14.06
CA MET A 11 -23.59 74.01 14.83
C MET A 11 -24.42 72.97 15.63
N HIS A 12 -24.90 73.33 16.84
CA HIS A 12 -26.14 72.92 17.57
C HIS A 12 -26.86 71.56 17.32
N PHE A 13 -26.98 70.65 18.33
CA PHE A 13 -28.02 70.53 19.42
C PHE A 13 -29.27 69.67 19.02
N SER A 14 -30.06 68.99 19.88
CA SER A 14 -30.18 68.92 21.37
C SER A 14 -30.86 67.65 21.97
N HIS A 15 -30.32 67.15 23.10
CA HIS A 15 -30.98 66.68 24.36
C HIS A 15 -32.09 65.58 24.51
N THR A 16 -31.75 64.57 25.36
CA THR A 16 -32.45 64.03 26.58
C THR A 16 -33.56 62.94 26.61
N ARG A 17 -33.19 61.82 27.30
CA ARG A 17 -33.85 61.06 28.42
C ARG A 17 -35.15 60.22 28.26
N ARG A 18 -35.09 59.01 28.91
CA ARG A 18 -36.16 58.16 29.56
C ARG A 18 -37.37 57.77 28.69
N GLY A 19 -37.85 56.53 28.63
CA GLY A 19 -37.96 55.48 29.64
C GLY A 19 -39.41 54.95 29.62
N GLU A 20 -39.63 53.66 29.97
CA GLU A 20 -40.95 52.96 29.92
C GLU A 20 -41.56 52.83 28.50
N GLY A 21 -42.47 51.90 28.19
CA GLY A 21 -43.06 50.80 28.98
C GLY A 21 -43.88 49.85 28.09
N GLU A 22 -44.41 48.76 28.66
CA GLU A 22 -45.34 47.81 28.02
C GLU A 22 -46.66 48.49 27.59
N PRO A 23 -47.41 47.98 26.57
CA PRO A 23 -48.25 46.80 26.83
C PRO A 23 -48.48 45.84 25.64
N ALA A 24 -49.13 44.72 25.93
CA ALA A 24 -49.55 43.70 24.98
C ALA A 24 -51.02 43.85 24.53
N MET A 25 -51.51 42.81 23.81
CA MET A 25 -52.92 42.38 23.65
C MET A 25 -53.77 42.88 22.45
N LYS A 26 -54.14 41.88 21.62
CA LYS A 26 -55.53 41.43 21.29
C LYS A 26 -56.23 41.84 19.97
N THR A 27 -56.65 40.78 19.23
CA THR A 27 -57.86 40.68 18.36
C THR A 27 -57.93 41.56 17.08
N THR A 28 -58.70 41.28 16.01
CA THR A 28 -59.75 40.25 15.75
C THR A 28 -59.87 39.86 14.25
N TYR A 29 -60.08 38.56 13.99
CA TYR A 29 -61.03 37.94 13.02
C TYR A 29 -61.00 38.16 11.48
N ILE A 30 -60.99 37.00 10.79
CA ILE A 30 -61.87 36.55 9.67
C ILE A 30 -61.85 37.32 8.33
N SER A 31 -61.42 36.61 7.28
CA SER A 31 -62.26 36.31 6.10
C SER A 31 -61.81 35.02 5.41
N ILE A 32 -62.76 34.25 4.88
CA ILE A 32 -62.55 32.97 4.18
C ILE A 32 -62.77 33.21 2.68
N ILE A 33 -61.88 32.73 1.82
CA ILE A 33 -62.23 32.39 0.43
C ILE A 33 -61.33 31.27 -0.13
N THR A 34 -61.99 30.45 -0.93
CA THR A 34 -61.60 29.28 -1.75
C THR A 34 -60.44 29.51 -2.74
N VAL A 35 -59.73 28.54 -3.34
CA VAL A 35 -59.61 27.05 -3.28
C VAL A 35 -58.41 26.65 -4.18
N LEU A 36 -57.90 25.41 -4.08
CA LEU A 36 -56.93 24.76 -5.01
C LEU A 36 -55.55 25.43 -5.16
N PHE A 37 -54.51 24.80 -4.59
CA PHE A 37 -53.37 24.35 -5.41
C PHE A 37 -52.57 23.22 -4.72
N ILE A 38 -52.65 22.03 -5.33
CA ILE A 38 -51.71 20.89 -5.31
C ILE A 38 -50.99 20.53 -3.99
N SER A 39 -51.43 19.38 -3.47
CA SER A 39 -50.76 18.48 -2.52
C SER A 39 -49.24 18.29 -2.68
N LEU A 40 -48.51 18.44 -1.57
CA LEU A 40 -47.24 17.77 -1.26
C LEU A 40 -47.01 17.81 0.28
N PHE A 41 -46.02 17.05 0.79
CA PHE A 41 -45.65 16.95 2.22
C PHE A 41 -46.64 16.26 3.17
N SER A 42 -47.15 15.08 2.78
CA SER A 42 -47.64 14.07 3.72
C SER A 42 -46.50 13.24 4.32
N SER A 43 -45.65 13.84 5.18
CA SER A 43 -44.56 13.12 5.86
C SER A 43 -44.07 13.79 7.15
N TYR A 44 -44.97 14.15 8.07
CA TYR A 44 -44.57 14.41 9.46
C TYR A 44 -44.22 13.08 10.14
N GLY A 45 -42.96 12.68 10.02
CA GLY A 45 -42.40 11.62 10.85
C GLY A 45 -42.45 12.06 12.32
N PHE A 46 -42.97 11.20 13.19
CA PHE A 46 -42.84 11.41 14.63
C PHE A 46 -41.34 11.42 14.99
N ALA A 47 -40.82 12.58 15.39
CA ALA A 47 -39.55 12.64 16.08
C ALA A 47 -39.71 11.92 17.42
N GLN A 48 -39.28 10.65 17.48
CA GLN A 48 -39.24 9.92 18.74
C GLN A 48 -38.25 10.64 19.66
N SER A 49 -38.72 11.07 20.81
CA SER A 49 -37.85 11.51 21.89
C SER A 49 -37.01 10.31 22.32
N ASN A 50 -35.71 10.33 22.01
CA ASN A 50 -34.77 9.31 22.48
C ASN A 50 -34.67 9.39 24.00
N THR A 51 -35.48 8.61 24.71
CA THR A 51 -35.32 8.37 26.14
C THR A 51 -34.01 7.64 26.34
N CYS A 52 -33.00 8.32 26.88
CA CYS A 52 -31.69 7.73 27.09
C CYS A 52 -31.80 6.51 28.03
N GLN A 53 -31.62 5.32 27.47
CA GLN A 53 -31.46 4.06 28.19
C GLN A 53 -30.20 3.38 27.66
N THR A 54 -29.04 3.89 28.08
CA THR A 54 -27.77 3.24 27.79
C THR A 54 -27.80 1.82 28.37
N PRO A 55 -27.45 0.79 27.58
CA PRO A 55 -27.53 -0.58 28.05
C PRO A 55 -26.49 -0.84 29.15
N THR A 56 -26.85 -1.61 30.18
CA THR A 56 -25.89 -2.03 31.21
C THR A 56 -24.75 -2.83 30.58
N PRO A 57 -23.47 -2.48 30.83
CA PRO A 57 -22.30 -3.16 30.23
C PRO A 57 -22.28 -4.66 30.51
N ASN A 58 -21.85 -5.44 29.52
CA ASN A 58 -21.53 -6.86 29.68
C ASN A 58 -20.02 -7.02 29.96
N ILE A 59 -19.64 -7.71 31.05
CA ILE A 59 -18.24 -8.11 31.30
C ILE A 59 -18.14 -9.64 31.34
N LEU A 60 -17.33 -10.20 30.44
CA LEU A 60 -16.99 -11.62 30.46
C LEU A 60 -15.76 -11.82 31.36
N LEU A 61 -15.96 -12.51 32.48
CA LEU A 61 -14.88 -12.95 33.35
C LEU A 61 -14.22 -14.17 32.71
N LEU A 62 -12.96 -14.04 32.30
CA LEU A 62 -12.16 -15.12 31.74
C LEU A 62 -11.15 -15.56 32.80
N LEU A 63 -11.56 -16.55 33.60
CA LEU A 63 -10.90 -16.99 34.83
C LEU A 63 -10.00 -18.20 34.58
N ASP A 64 -8.71 -18.01 34.81
CA ASP A 64 -7.71 -19.07 34.90
C ASP A 64 -8.04 -20.02 36.07
N LYS A 65 -8.07 -21.32 35.81
CA LYS A 65 -8.20 -22.39 36.81
C LYS A 65 -7.10 -23.45 36.65
N SER A 66 -5.95 -23.09 36.09
CA SER A 66 -4.76 -23.95 35.97
C SER A 66 -4.20 -24.37 37.34
N GLY A 67 -3.21 -25.27 37.33
CA GLY A 67 -2.52 -25.74 38.54
C GLY A 67 -1.69 -24.68 39.28
N SER A 68 -1.32 -23.56 38.65
CA SER A 68 -0.60 -22.47 39.33
C SER A 68 -1.49 -21.66 40.27
N MET A 69 -2.75 -21.40 39.87
CA MET A 69 -3.77 -20.70 40.66
C MET A 69 -4.06 -21.34 42.03
N GLN A 70 -3.78 -22.64 42.21
CA GLN A 70 -3.94 -23.33 43.49
C GLN A 70 -3.01 -22.80 44.60
N LYS A 71 -1.87 -22.19 44.22
CA LYS A 71 -0.83 -21.79 45.18
C LYS A 71 -1.12 -20.42 45.80
N SER A 72 -0.58 -20.20 47.01
CA SER A 72 -0.56 -18.88 47.68
C SER A 72 -1.92 -18.17 47.78
N GLN A 73 -3.00 -18.93 48.04
CA GLN A 73 -4.37 -18.42 48.17
C GLN A 73 -4.92 -17.67 46.93
N LYS A 74 -4.28 -17.78 45.76
CA LYS A 74 -4.70 -17.03 44.55
C LYS A 74 -6.12 -17.40 44.11
N TRP A 75 -6.43 -18.70 44.04
CA TRP A 75 -7.77 -19.20 43.73
C TRP A 75 -8.86 -18.70 44.68
N ASP A 76 -8.60 -18.71 45.99
CA ASP A 76 -9.59 -18.28 46.99
C ASP A 76 -9.79 -16.76 46.98
N ASN A 77 -8.72 -15.98 46.83
CA ASN A 77 -8.80 -14.53 46.63
C ASN A 77 -9.55 -14.17 45.33
N ALA A 78 -9.33 -14.92 44.23
CA ALA A 78 -10.04 -14.72 42.96
C ALA A 78 -11.55 -15.00 43.10
N LYS A 79 -11.93 -16.15 43.69
CA LYS A 79 -13.35 -16.47 43.96
C LYS A 79 -14.01 -15.43 44.86
N ALA A 80 -13.41 -15.11 46.01
CA ALA A 80 -13.97 -14.15 46.96
C ALA A 80 -14.12 -12.75 46.35
N GLY A 81 -13.12 -12.32 45.58
CA GLY A 81 -13.13 -11.04 44.88
C GLY A 81 -14.16 -10.97 43.76
N ILE A 82 -14.35 -12.03 42.97
CA ILE A 82 -15.41 -12.09 41.95
C ILE A 82 -16.78 -12.03 42.61
N LEU A 83 -17.01 -12.74 43.72
CA LEU A 83 -18.26 -12.66 44.46
C LEU A 83 -18.55 -11.26 45.00
N GLN A 84 -17.53 -10.58 45.54
CA GLN A 84 -17.65 -9.19 45.98
C GLN A 84 -17.90 -8.22 44.81
N MET A 85 -17.32 -8.48 43.63
CA MET A 85 -17.60 -7.71 42.41
C MET A 85 -19.06 -7.82 41.97
N VAL A 86 -19.54 -9.07 41.83
CA VAL A 86 -20.91 -9.33 41.41
C VAL A 86 -21.86 -8.71 42.44
N GLN A 87 -21.63 -8.91 43.73
CA GLN A 87 -22.44 -8.29 44.79
C GLN A 87 -22.41 -6.74 44.76
N GLN A 88 -21.28 -6.10 44.45
CA GLN A 88 -21.17 -4.63 44.41
C GLN A 88 -21.77 -4.01 43.12
N PHE A 89 -21.80 -4.76 42.01
CA PHE A 89 -22.12 -4.22 40.68
C PHE A 89 -23.26 -4.96 39.95
N ASP A 90 -23.96 -5.91 40.58
CA ASP A 90 -25.08 -6.72 40.06
C ASP A 90 -26.09 -5.94 39.20
N GLN A 91 -26.48 -4.75 39.68
CA GLN A 91 -27.48 -3.88 39.03
C GLN A 91 -26.88 -2.85 38.06
N LYS A 92 -25.55 -2.86 37.86
CA LYS A 92 -24.80 -1.92 37.01
C LYS A 92 -24.04 -2.61 35.88
N ILE A 93 -23.67 -3.87 36.06
CA ILE A 93 -22.83 -4.65 35.13
C ILE A 93 -23.39 -6.06 35.03
N ARG A 94 -23.66 -6.53 33.81
CA ARG A 94 -24.05 -7.90 33.52
C ARG A 94 -22.81 -8.78 33.40
N PHE A 95 -22.48 -9.51 34.45
CA PHE A 95 -21.37 -10.46 34.43
C PHE A 95 -21.74 -11.77 33.75
N GLY A 96 -20.80 -12.33 32.99
CA GLY A 96 -20.79 -13.72 32.55
C GLY A 96 -19.46 -14.39 32.92
N LEU A 97 -19.39 -15.71 32.96
CA LEU A 97 -18.21 -16.46 33.41
C LEU A 97 -17.78 -17.52 32.38
N MET A 98 -16.50 -17.50 32.05
CA MET A 98 -15.79 -18.56 31.33
C MET A 98 -14.52 -18.89 32.12
N THR A 99 -14.25 -20.18 32.30
CA THR A 99 -13.04 -20.68 32.99
C THR A 99 -12.14 -21.40 32.02
N PHE A 100 -10.81 -21.38 32.20
CA PHE A 100 -9.90 -22.16 31.36
C PHE A 100 -8.78 -22.84 32.15
N SER A 101 -8.35 -24.01 31.65
CA SER A 101 -7.01 -24.54 31.90
C SER A 101 -6.53 -25.26 30.65
N ASP A 102 -6.63 -26.60 30.58
CA ASP A 102 -6.35 -27.41 29.38
C ASP A 102 -7.34 -27.11 28.23
N ALA A 103 -8.57 -26.74 28.59
CA ALA A 103 -9.60 -26.27 27.69
C ALA A 103 -10.45 -25.17 28.36
N PRO A 104 -10.94 -24.18 27.58
CA PRO A 104 -11.93 -23.22 28.06
C PRO A 104 -13.33 -23.84 28.14
N GLN A 105 -14.06 -23.46 29.18
CA GLN A 105 -15.42 -23.88 29.48
C GLN A 105 -16.26 -22.64 29.83
N HIS A 106 -17.33 -22.42 29.08
CA HIS A 106 -18.37 -21.45 29.46
C HIS A 106 -19.11 -21.97 30.70
N GLN A 107 -19.38 -21.09 31.67
CA GLN A 107 -19.99 -21.44 32.95
C GLN A 107 -21.30 -20.69 33.22
N LEU A 108 -21.36 -19.39 32.91
CA LEU A 108 -22.52 -18.53 33.20
C LEU A 108 -22.71 -17.45 32.12
N ASP A 109 -23.95 -17.29 31.62
CA ASP A 109 -24.33 -16.25 30.66
C ASP A 109 -24.44 -14.85 31.30
N PHE A 110 -24.47 -13.81 30.46
CA PHE A 110 -24.47 -12.40 30.89
C PHE A 110 -25.72 -12.00 31.69
N GLY A 111 -25.53 -11.73 32.99
CA GLY A 111 -26.60 -11.40 33.94
C GLY A 111 -27.00 -12.57 34.84
N ALA A 112 -26.17 -13.60 34.96
CA ALA A 112 -26.36 -14.63 35.98
C ALA A 112 -26.29 -14.05 37.40
N SER A 113 -27.16 -14.53 38.29
CA SER A 113 -27.29 -14.02 39.66
C SER A 113 -26.07 -14.30 40.54
N LEU A 114 -25.88 -13.49 41.59
CA LEU A 114 -24.89 -13.74 42.64
C LEU A 114 -24.95 -15.17 43.20
N SER A 115 -26.15 -15.75 43.34
CA SER A 115 -26.33 -17.14 43.79
C SER A 115 -25.81 -18.19 42.80
N ALA A 116 -25.91 -17.94 41.49
CA ALA A 116 -25.33 -18.80 40.46
C ALA A 116 -23.80 -18.66 40.40
N PHE A 117 -23.26 -17.45 40.63
CA PHE A 117 -21.83 -17.26 40.83
C PHE A 117 -21.32 -18.00 42.08
N GLN A 118 -22.07 -17.98 43.19
CA GLN A 118 -21.70 -18.71 44.42
C GLN A 118 -21.65 -20.22 44.19
N SER A 119 -22.68 -20.83 43.62
CA SER A 119 -22.70 -22.29 43.39
C SER A 119 -21.61 -22.74 42.42
N THR A 120 -21.42 -22.03 41.31
CA THR A 120 -20.40 -22.34 40.30
C THR A 120 -18.97 -22.13 40.82
N LEU A 121 -18.67 -21.02 41.48
CA LEU A 121 -17.32 -20.79 42.04
C LEU A 121 -16.98 -21.73 43.20
N SER A 122 -17.98 -22.30 43.88
CA SER A 122 -17.80 -23.33 44.90
C SER A 122 -17.57 -24.74 44.35
N SER A 123 -18.05 -25.06 43.13
CA SER A 123 -17.85 -26.38 42.52
C SER A 123 -16.56 -26.52 41.70
N LEU A 124 -15.99 -25.39 41.25
CA LEU A 124 -14.80 -25.35 40.41
C LEU A 124 -13.51 -25.73 41.15
N GLN A 125 -12.75 -26.64 40.54
CA GLN A 125 -11.45 -27.12 41.01
C GLN A 125 -10.32 -26.62 40.09
N THR A 126 -9.17 -26.27 40.67
CA THR A 126 -7.95 -25.90 39.96
C THR A 126 -7.18 -27.12 39.48
N GLY A 127 -6.69 -27.10 38.25
CA GLY A 127 -5.85 -28.16 37.67
C GLY A 127 -5.72 -28.03 36.16
N GLY A 128 -4.64 -28.60 35.62
CA GLY A 128 -4.29 -28.48 34.21
C GLY A 128 -3.36 -27.30 33.90
N GLU A 129 -3.06 -27.16 32.62
CA GLU A 129 -2.17 -26.16 32.04
C GLU A 129 -2.87 -24.82 31.76
N THR A 130 -2.17 -23.87 31.12
CA THR A 130 -2.62 -22.46 30.99
C THR A 130 -2.81 -22.06 29.52
N TYR A 131 -3.81 -22.62 28.82
CA TYR A 131 -4.06 -22.36 27.40
C TYR A 131 -4.83 -21.05 27.14
N MET A 132 -4.11 -19.91 27.17
CA MET A 132 -4.71 -18.58 27.04
C MET A 132 -5.10 -18.22 25.60
N GLN A 133 -4.39 -18.73 24.58
CA GLN A 133 -4.76 -18.47 23.19
C GLN A 133 -6.07 -19.17 22.82
N LEU A 134 -6.21 -20.43 23.25
CA LEU A 134 -7.47 -21.17 23.09
C LEU A 134 -8.60 -20.48 23.88
N ALA A 135 -8.35 -20.07 25.13
CA ALA A 135 -9.33 -19.37 25.95
C ALA A 135 -9.84 -18.06 25.32
N MET A 136 -8.96 -17.21 24.80
CA MET A 136 -9.35 -15.96 24.16
C MET A 136 -10.11 -16.19 22.84
N THR A 137 -9.76 -17.24 22.10
CA THR A 137 -10.46 -17.64 20.86
C THR A 137 -11.90 -18.11 21.15
N THR A 138 -12.07 -18.93 22.19
CA THR A 138 -13.40 -19.39 22.64
C THR A 138 -14.22 -18.25 23.24
N ALA A 139 -13.62 -17.36 24.04
CA ALA A 139 -14.26 -16.15 24.56
C ALA A 139 -14.75 -15.24 23.43
N THR A 140 -13.94 -15.02 22.40
CA THR A 140 -14.31 -14.26 21.19
C THR A 140 -15.50 -14.89 20.46
N THR A 141 -15.52 -16.22 20.35
CA THR A 141 -16.61 -16.97 19.69
C THR A 141 -17.92 -16.87 20.47
N TYR A 142 -17.86 -17.01 21.79
CA TYR A 142 -19.00 -16.81 22.68
C TYR A 142 -19.52 -15.36 22.62
N LEU A 143 -18.63 -14.37 22.66
CA LEU A 143 -19.00 -12.95 22.54
C LEU A 143 -19.73 -12.65 21.24
N LYS A 144 -19.24 -13.13 20.08
CA LYS A 144 -19.96 -12.98 18.79
C LYS A 144 -21.40 -13.49 18.86
N LYS A 145 -21.61 -14.67 19.46
CA LYS A 145 -22.95 -15.26 19.65
C LYS A 145 -23.81 -14.39 20.57
N ALA A 146 -23.28 -14.00 21.74
CA ALA A 146 -24.02 -13.21 22.72
C ALA A 146 -24.38 -11.81 22.20
N ILE A 147 -23.47 -11.13 21.51
CA ILE A 147 -23.69 -9.81 20.88
C ILE A 147 -24.76 -9.92 19.77
N ALA A 148 -24.69 -10.96 18.94
CA ALA A 148 -25.70 -11.19 17.90
C ALA A 148 -27.11 -11.41 18.50
N GLN A 149 -27.19 -12.02 19.68
CA GLN A 149 -28.43 -12.30 20.42
C GLN A 149 -28.90 -11.17 21.35
N ASP A 150 -28.06 -10.19 21.71
CA ASP A 150 -28.47 -9.08 22.56
C ASP A 150 -29.36 -8.10 21.78
N THR A 151 -30.52 -7.77 22.35
CA THR A 151 -31.51 -6.88 21.73
C THR A 151 -31.09 -5.41 21.78
N GLN A 152 -30.18 -5.04 22.68
CA GLN A 152 -29.67 -3.69 22.82
C GLN A 152 -28.30 -3.56 22.15
N ARG A 153 -28.31 -3.30 20.83
CA ARG A 153 -27.11 -3.22 19.97
C ARG A 153 -26.03 -2.23 20.44
N GLN A 154 -26.40 -1.19 21.17
CA GLN A 154 -25.46 -0.19 21.71
C GLN A 154 -24.82 -0.62 23.06
N ARG A 155 -24.94 -1.88 23.46
CA ARG A 155 -24.35 -2.35 24.73
C ARG A 155 -22.83 -2.41 24.62
N PRO A 156 -22.07 -1.82 25.56
CA PRO A 156 -20.63 -2.04 25.62
C PRO A 156 -20.32 -3.45 26.18
N HIS A 157 -19.35 -4.12 25.56
CA HIS A 157 -18.88 -5.46 25.93
C HIS A 157 -17.38 -5.42 26.26
N TYR A 158 -16.99 -6.13 27.32
CA TYR A 158 -15.61 -6.19 27.79
C TYR A 158 -15.20 -7.62 28.17
N ILE A 159 -13.89 -7.89 28.15
CA ILE A 159 -13.30 -9.07 28.80
C ILE A 159 -12.51 -8.61 30.03
N LEU A 160 -12.60 -9.38 31.11
CA LEU A 160 -11.69 -9.31 32.26
C LEU A 160 -10.95 -10.65 32.38
N LEU A 161 -9.71 -10.67 31.89
CA LEU A 161 -8.80 -11.80 32.02
C LEU A 161 -8.18 -11.80 33.41
N ILE A 162 -8.25 -12.95 34.10
CA ILE A 162 -7.73 -13.16 35.44
C ILE A 162 -6.84 -14.40 35.40
N THR A 163 -5.52 -14.23 35.58
CA THR A 163 -4.52 -15.32 35.48
C THR A 163 -3.35 -15.09 36.43
N ASP A 164 -2.63 -16.15 36.82
CA ASP A 164 -1.40 -16.06 37.60
C ASP A 164 -0.13 -16.55 36.87
N GLY A 165 -0.29 -17.08 35.65
CA GLY A 165 0.72 -17.84 34.95
C GLY A 165 1.42 -17.14 33.79
N ALA A 166 2.22 -17.93 33.09
CA ALA A 166 2.56 -17.72 31.69
C ALA A 166 1.66 -18.64 30.84
N PRO A 167 1.34 -18.30 29.58
CA PRO A 167 0.61 -19.22 28.72
C PRO A 167 1.44 -20.47 28.43
N THR A 168 0.81 -21.65 28.53
CA THR A 168 1.40 -22.92 28.06
C THR A 168 1.35 -23.01 26.53
N ASP A 169 0.42 -22.29 25.89
CA ASP A 169 0.33 -22.12 24.44
C ASP A 169 1.06 -20.88 23.92
N ALA A 170 0.36 -19.76 23.73
CA ALA A 170 0.91 -18.52 23.20
C ALA A 170 0.20 -17.33 23.85
N CYS A 171 0.88 -16.18 23.91
CA CYS A 171 0.24 -14.97 24.41
C CYS A 171 -0.83 -14.48 23.42
N PRO A 172 -2.12 -14.31 23.82
CA PRO A 172 -3.23 -14.00 22.92
C PRO A 172 -3.27 -12.56 22.38
N THR A 173 -2.12 -12.02 21.95
CA THR A 173 -2.00 -10.61 21.50
C THR A 173 -2.74 -10.35 20.19
N LYS A 174 -2.83 -11.34 19.29
CA LYS A 174 -3.58 -11.22 18.03
C LYS A 174 -5.08 -11.23 18.27
N GLU A 175 -5.53 -12.12 19.14
CA GLU A 175 -6.93 -12.33 19.52
C GLU A 175 -7.46 -11.10 20.29
N THR A 176 -6.70 -10.60 21.26
CA THR A 176 -7.02 -9.34 21.97
C THR A 176 -6.95 -8.10 21.09
N THR A 177 -6.08 -8.06 20.08
CA THR A 177 -6.10 -6.98 19.07
C THR A 177 -7.36 -7.06 18.19
N ALA A 178 -7.75 -8.27 17.76
CA ALA A 178 -8.92 -8.48 16.90
C ALA A 178 -10.24 -8.09 17.60
N LEU A 179 -10.33 -8.30 18.92
CA LEU A 179 -11.46 -7.88 19.74
C LEU A 179 -11.73 -6.36 19.73
N ARG A 180 -10.72 -5.53 19.46
CA ARG A 180 -10.85 -4.06 19.31
C ARG A 180 -11.64 -3.63 18.07
N LYS A 181 -11.89 -4.54 17.13
CA LYS A 181 -12.65 -4.32 15.89
C LYS A 181 -13.44 -5.57 15.52
N LEU A 182 -14.24 -6.09 16.46
CA LEU A 182 -14.94 -7.37 16.28
C LEU A 182 -16.18 -7.20 15.39
N PRO A 183 -16.24 -7.79 14.17
CA PRO A 183 -17.44 -7.73 13.34
C PRO A 183 -18.51 -8.72 13.85
N VAL A 184 -19.73 -8.22 14.03
CA VAL A 184 -20.92 -9.01 14.38
C VAL A 184 -22.11 -8.53 13.55
N GLY A 185 -22.44 -9.27 12.49
CA GLY A 185 -23.42 -8.82 11.48
C GLY A 185 -22.82 -7.72 10.61
N GLN A 186 -23.51 -6.59 10.51
CA GLN A 186 -23.02 -5.39 9.81
C GLN A 186 -22.24 -4.43 10.73
N GLU A 187 -22.31 -4.63 12.04
CA GLU A 187 -21.72 -3.75 13.05
C GLU A 187 -20.31 -4.21 13.49
N VAL A 188 -19.50 -3.27 13.98
CA VAL A 188 -18.14 -3.52 14.48
C VAL A 188 -18.00 -2.99 15.91
N TYR A 189 -17.64 -3.87 16.84
CA TYR A 189 -17.58 -3.59 18.28
C TYR A 189 -16.14 -3.41 18.76
N ASP A 190 -15.89 -2.42 19.63
CA ASP A 190 -14.63 -2.24 20.35
C ASP A 190 -14.67 -2.96 21.72
N ILE A 191 -14.26 -4.23 21.75
CA ILE A 191 -14.21 -5.02 22.99
C ILE A 191 -12.84 -4.85 23.66
N LYS A 192 -12.80 -4.08 24.73
CA LYS A 192 -11.59 -3.84 25.51
C LYS A 192 -11.33 -5.01 26.47
N THR A 193 -10.06 -5.39 26.64
CA THR A 193 -9.63 -6.54 27.45
C THR A 193 -8.82 -6.08 28.65
N PHE A 194 -9.44 -6.05 29.82
CA PHE A 194 -8.78 -5.78 31.11
C PHE A 194 -8.03 -7.02 31.59
N VAL A 195 -6.91 -6.81 32.28
CA VAL A 195 -5.99 -7.88 32.70
C VAL A 195 -5.64 -7.74 34.18
N ILE A 196 -5.87 -8.82 34.94
CA ILE A 196 -5.43 -9.01 36.32
C ILE A 196 -4.40 -10.15 36.37
N GLY A 197 -3.21 -9.84 36.85
CA GLY A 197 -2.12 -10.79 37.12
C GLY A 197 -1.99 -11.10 38.62
N PHE A 198 -2.08 -12.38 38.99
CA PHE A 198 -2.02 -12.82 40.39
C PHE A 198 -0.61 -13.15 40.89
N GLY A 199 -0.10 -12.35 41.82
CA GLY A 199 1.22 -12.49 42.43
C GLY A 199 2.39 -12.08 41.53
N SER A 200 3.60 -12.46 41.93
CA SER A 200 4.86 -12.05 41.30
C SER A 200 5.37 -12.97 40.18
N SER A 201 4.76 -14.14 39.99
CA SER A 201 5.23 -15.18 39.04
C SER A 201 4.57 -15.12 37.64
N VAL A 202 3.75 -14.10 37.39
CA VAL A 202 3.13 -13.85 36.08
C VAL A 202 4.16 -13.55 35.00
N ASN A 203 3.83 -13.76 33.72
CA ASN A 203 4.64 -13.25 32.61
C ASN A 203 4.35 -11.75 32.35
N PRO A 204 5.23 -10.81 32.77
CA PRO A 204 4.92 -9.39 32.70
C PRO A 204 4.94 -8.85 31.26
N VAL A 205 5.67 -9.50 30.34
CA VAL A 205 5.70 -9.11 28.92
C VAL A 205 4.35 -9.40 28.29
N CYS A 206 3.87 -10.63 28.43
CA CYS A 206 2.57 -11.03 27.90
C CYS A 206 1.43 -10.18 28.50
N LEU A 207 1.35 -10.05 29.83
CA LEU A 207 0.25 -9.29 30.45
C LEU A 207 0.31 -7.79 30.14
N ASN A 208 1.51 -7.20 29.95
CA ASN A 208 1.63 -5.83 29.44
C ASN A 208 1.10 -5.70 28.01
N ASP A 209 1.46 -6.61 27.11
CA ASP A 209 0.99 -6.59 25.72
C ASP A 209 -0.53 -6.80 25.65
N LEU A 210 -1.11 -7.74 26.41
CA LEU A 210 -2.56 -7.95 26.43
C LEU A 210 -3.32 -6.71 26.91
N ALA A 211 -2.84 -6.02 27.95
CA ALA A 211 -3.47 -4.77 28.42
C ALA A 211 -3.26 -3.59 27.43
N LYS A 212 -2.13 -3.55 26.73
CA LYS A 212 -1.82 -2.54 25.70
C LYS A 212 -2.71 -2.70 24.47
N TRP A 213 -2.67 -3.87 23.83
CA TRP A 213 -3.42 -4.15 22.60
C TRP A 213 -4.92 -4.27 22.88
N GLY A 214 -5.28 -4.85 24.04
CA GLY A 214 -6.64 -4.86 24.59
C GLY A 214 -7.19 -3.48 25.00
N GLY A 215 -6.41 -2.41 24.93
CA GLY A 215 -6.89 -1.03 25.07
C GLY A 215 -7.19 -0.58 26.51
N THR A 216 -6.57 -1.19 27.52
CA THR A 216 -6.82 -0.91 28.95
C THR A 216 -5.56 -0.56 29.74
N SER A 217 -4.46 -0.25 29.05
CA SER A 217 -3.13 0.00 29.62
C SER A 217 -3.13 1.11 30.69
N GLN A 218 -2.39 0.90 31.78
CA GLN A 218 -2.33 1.84 32.91
C GLN A 218 -0.88 2.18 33.29
N GLY A 219 -0.62 3.43 33.70
CA GLY A 219 0.73 3.88 34.05
C GLY A 219 1.73 3.80 32.89
N SER A 220 3.02 3.87 33.22
CA SER A 220 4.13 3.94 32.25
C SER A 220 5.00 2.68 32.18
N SER A 221 5.00 1.83 33.22
CA SER A 221 5.92 0.69 33.35
C SER A 221 5.26 -0.67 33.58
N ARG A 222 3.97 -0.70 33.94
CA ARG A 222 3.18 -1.94 34.13
C ARG A 222 1.72 -1.69 33.82
N LEU A 223 1.27 -2.24 32.69
CA LEU A 223 0.04 -1.85 32.02
C LEU A 223 -1.21 -2.61 32.51
N TYR A 224 -1.01 -3.68 33.27
CA TYR A 224 -2.05 -4.55 33.84
C TYR A 224 -2.12 -4.42 35.38
N HIS A 225 -3.24 -4.81 35.97
CA HIS A 225 -3.41 -4.82 37.43
C HIS A 225 -2.67 -6.00 38.06
N VAL A 226 -1.86 -5.76 39.10
CA VAL A 226 -1.25 -6.83 39.91
C VAL A 226 -2.03 -6.98 41.21
N VAL A 227 -2.35 -8.22 41.57
CA VAL A 227 -3.09 -8.57 42.77
C VAL A 227 -2.33 -9.62 43.57
N SER A 228 -2.13 -9.38 44.87
CA SER A 228 -1.64 -10.39 45.82
C SER A 228 -2.62 -10.67 46.96
N THR A 229 -3.61 -9.81 47.19
CA THR A 229 -4.61 -9.93 48.26
C THR A 229 -6.01 -9.59 47.75
N LEU A 230 -7.05 -10.04 48.45
CA LEU A 230 -8.44 -9.64 48.21
C LEU A 230 -8.61 -8.10 48.17
N THR A 231 -7.90 -7.37 49.04
CA THR A 231 -7.90 -5.91 49.07
C THR A 231 -7.37 -5.28 47.78
N ASP A 232 -6.35 -5.88 47.16
CA ASP A 232 -5.79 -5.39 45.90
C ASP A 232 -6.69 -5.75 44.71
N PHE A 233 -7.33 -6.93 44.76
CA PHE A 233 -8.34 -7.33 43.79
C PHE A 233 -9.49 -6.32 43.80
N ASN A 234 -10.06 -6.01 44.96
CA ASN A 234 -11.16 -5.06 45.09
C ASN A 234 -10.81 -3.64 44.58
N LYS A 235 -9.57 -3.17 44.80
CA LYS A 235 -9.09 -1.90 44.21
C LYS A 235 -9.03 -1.97 42.68
N ALA A 236 -8.45 -3.04 42.13
CA ALA A 236 -8.37 -3.24 40.68
C ALA A 236 -9.78 -3.30 40.06
N LEU A 237 -10.69 -4.04 40.67
CA LEU A 237 -12.08 -4.15 40.22
C LEU A 237 -12.83 -2.83 40.27
N GLN A 238 -12.66 -2.02 41.32
CA GLN A 238 -13.28 -0.69 41.37
C GLN A 238 -12.75 0.21 40.24
N GLN A 239 -11.44 0.18 39.97
CA GLN A 239 -10.82 0.90 38.85
C GLN A 239 -11.24 0.39 37.46
N ILE A 240 -11.55 -0.90 37.32
CA ILE A 240 -12.10 -1.49 36.08
C ILE A 240 -13.56 -1.08 35.94
N SER A 241 -14.37 -1.32 36.97
CA SER A 241 -15.82 -1.07 36.96
C SER A 241 -16.15 0.39 36.65
N THR A 242 -15.42 1.36 37.22
CA THR A 242 -15.58 2.79 36.90
C THR A 242 -15.18 3.16 35.47
N LYS A 243 -14.38 2.33 34.78
CA LYS A 243 -14.02 2.51 33.35
C LYS A 243 -14.92 1.74 32.39
N THR A 244 -15.82 0.91 32.91
CA THR A 244 -16.77 0.09 32.13
C THR A 244 -18.23 0.50 32.33
N THR A 245 -18.57 1.17 33.44
CA THR A 245 -19.87 1.83 33.58
C THR A 245 -19.87 3.08 32.72
N ASN A 246 -20.93 3.23 31.91
CA ASN A 246 -21.13 4.35 30.99
C ASN A 246 -20.80 5.68 31.67
N SER A 247 -19.90 6.41 31.02
CA SER A 247 -19.29 7.67 31.43
C SER A 247 -19.13 8.49 30.16
N GLU A 248 -19.51 9.76 30.19
CA GLU A 248 -19.50 10.63 29.01
C GLU A 248 -18.20 10.58 28.20
N VAL A 249 -18.33 10.51 26.87
CA VAL A 249 -17.23 10.76 25.92
C VAL A 249 -17.50 12.08 25.23
N CYS A 250 -16.47 12.92 25.09
CA CYS A 250 -16.58 14.20 24.38
C CYS A 250 -16.94 13.99 22.90
N ASN A 251 -18.24 14.01 22.59
CA ASN A 251 -18.82 13.64 21.30
C ASN A 251 -20.14 14.40 20.96
N GLY A 252 -20.74 15.12 21.91
CA GLY A 252 -21.97 15.91 21.72
C GLY A 252 -23.27 15.17 22.04
N LEU A 253 -23.19 14.04 22.74
CA LEU A 253 -24.32 13.22 23.20
C LEU A 253 -24.39 13.16 24.74
N ASP A 254 -25.47 12.58 25.25
CA ASP A 254 -25.66 12.13 26.64
C ASP A 254 -25.35 10.61 26.63
N ASP A 255 -24.07 10.27 26.77
CA ASP A 255 -23.54 8.90 26.62
C ASP A 255 -23.83 8.02 27.86
N ASP A 256 -24.24 8.63 28.98
CA ASP A 256 -24.37 8.00 30.28
C ASP A 256 -25.73 8.16 30.98
N CYS A 257 -26.63 8.93 30.34
CA CYS A 257 -28.05 9.14 30.64
C CYS A 257 -28.34 9.93 31.92
N ASP A 258 -27.51 10.92 32.27
CA ASP A 258 -27.80 11.81 33.41
C ASP A 258 -28.67 13.04 33.06
N GLY A 259 -28.96 13.23 31.76
CA GLY A 259 -29.77 14.33 31.24
C GLY A 259 -28.95 15.55 30.80
N LYS A 260 -27.65 15.37 30.60
CA LYS A 260 -26.67 16.40 30.24
C LYS A 260 -25.73 15.83 29.16
N ILE A 261 -24.96 16.70 28.52
CA ILE A 261 -24.13 16.35 27.36
C ILE A 261 -22.67 16.65 27.71
N ASP A 262 -21.76 15.75 27.33
CA ASP A 262 -20.31 15.91 27.49
C ASP A 262 -19.87 16.30 28.93
N ASN A 263 -20.50 15.77 29.98
CA ASN A 263 -20.32 16.20 31.39
C ASN A 263 -19.62 15.17 32.32
N VAL A 264 -19.27 15.59 33.54
CA VAL A 264 -18.83 14.69 34.60
C VAL A 264 -20.05 14.13 35.32
N LYS A 265 -20.35 12.86 35.06
CA LYS A 265 -21.46 12.05 35.60
C LYS A 265 -21.98 12.50 36.96
N GLY A 266 -23.27 12.85 37.01
CA GLY A 266 -23.98 13.36 38.19
C GLY A 266 -23.76 14.84 38.49
N SER A 267 -23.16 15.62 37.57
CA SER A 267 -22.86 17.04 37.80
C SER A 267 -22.89 17.89 36.53
N ASP A 268 -23.13 19.19 36.70
CA ASP A 268 -23.18 20.21 35.64
C ASP A 268 -21.79 20.69 35.18
N LYS A 269 -20.73 19.92 35.49
CA LYS A 269 -19.36 20.24 35.08
C LYS A 269 -19.08 19.58 33.74
N PRO A 270 -18.60 20.29 32.71
CA PRO A 270 -18.17 19.66 31.47
C PRO A 270 -17.01 18.69 31.72
N LEU A 271 -16.89 17.69 30.84
CA LEU A 271 -15.76 16.78 30.77
C LEU A 271 -14.43 17.55 30.74
N LEU A 272 -13.43 16.96 31.41
CA LEU A 272 -12.12 17.55 31.61
C LEU A 272 -11.05 16.50 31.28
N GLN A 273 -10.15 16.81 30.34
CA GLN A 273 -8.94 16.02 30.12
C GLN A 273 -7.68 16.84 30.36
N ALA A 274 -6.59 16.18 30.74
CA ALA A 274 -5.26 16.79 30.69
C ALA A 274 -4.84 17.01 29.24
N CYS A 275 -4.17 18.12 28.95
CA CYS A 275 -3.64 18.38 27.62
C CYS A 275 -2.64 17.30 27.18
N PRO A 276 -2.66 16.84 25.91
CA PRO A 276 -1.83 15.72 25.45
C PRO A 276 -0.31 15.98 25.49
N PHE A 277 0.10 17.24 25.68
CA PHE A 277 1.47 17.65 25.94
C PHE A 277 1.51 18.41 27.28
N GLY A 278 1.69 17.67 28.37
CA GLY A 278 1.70 18.25 29.73
C GLY A 278 3.06 18.88 30.08
N ARG A 279 3.06 20.19 30.35
CA ARG A 279 4.20 20.92 30.92
C ARG A 279 3.74 21.90 31.98
N CYS A 280 2.93 22.90 31.62
CA CYS A 280 1.93 23.42 32.55
C CYS A 280 0.88 22.35 32.86
N ALA A 281 0.38 22.34 34.10
CA ALA A 281 -0.81 21.57 34.47
C ALA A 281 -2.03 22.27 33.86
N ALA A 282 -2.28 22.01 32.58
CA ALA A 282 -3.35 22.57 31.79
C ALA A 282 -4.38 21.51 31.42
N HIS A 283 -5.64 21.94 31.36
CA HIS A 283 -6.78 21.09 31.02
C HIS A 283 -7.51 21.61 29.79
N GLN A 284 -8.15 20.70 29.06
CA GLN A 284 -9.16 21.02 28.06
C GLN A 284 -10.54 20.66 28.64
N TYR A 285 -11.50 21.56 28.47
CA TYR A 285 -12.91 21.28 28.68
C TYR A 285 -13.52 20.76 27.38
N CYS A 286 -14.48 19.83 27.46
CA CYS A 286 -15.33 19.54 26.31
C CYS A 286 -16.43 20.59 26.18
N ALA A 287 -16.76 20.95 24.93
CA ALA A 287 -17.95 21.73 24.56
C ALA A 287 -18.37 21.35 23.14
N ASP A 288 -19.66 21.20 22.88
CA ASP A 288 -20.24 20.86 21.57
C ASP A 288 -19.56 19.63 20.90
N GLY A 289 -19.31 18.59 21.69
CA GLY A 289 -18.64 17.35 21.26
C GLY A 289 -17.16 17.50 20.89
N LYS A 290 -16.49 18.56 21.33
CA LYS A 290 -15.09 18.87 20.99
C LYS A 290 -14.30 19.36 22.19
N TRP A 291 -13.04 18.95 22.26
CA TRP A 291 -12.10 19.48 23.24
C TRP A 291 -11.68 20.91 22.87
N GLY A 292 -11.94 21.85 23.77
CA GLY A 292 -11.55 23.25 23.63
C GLY A 292 -10.05 23.49 23.77
N ALA A 293 -9.64 24.77 23.77
CA ALA A 293 -8.24 25.15 23.99
C ALA A 293 -7.75 24.74 25.40
N CYS A 294 -6.45 24.49 25.53
CA CYS A 294 -5.80 24.23 26.81
C CYS A 294 -5.81 25.48 27.70
N THR A 295 -6.43 25.39 28.88
CA THR A 295 -6.39 26.44 29.91
C THR A 295 -5.44 26.02 31.05
N PRO A 296 -4.42 26.81 31.42
CA PRO A 296 -3.54 26.50 32.54
C PRO A 296 -4.25 26.68 33.89
N ASN A 297 -3.92 25.86 34.88
CA ASN A 297 -4.50 25.93 36.24
C ASN A 297 -4.08 27.17 37.06
N ALA A 298 -3.16 27.98 36.56
CA ALA A 298 -2.67 29.21 37.18
C ALA A 298 -2.37 30.27 36.10
N PRO A 299 -2.34 31.57 36.45
CA PRO A 299 -1.85 32.60 35.53
C PRO A 299 -0.39 32.30 35.15
N PRO A 300 -0.01 32.32 33.87
CA PRO A 300 1.37 32.09 33.45
C PRO A 300 2.29 33.19 34.01
N THR A 301 3.46 32.78 34.48
CA THR A 301 4.48 33.67 35.05
C THR A 301 5.78 33.50 34.30
N LYS A 302 6.33 34.60 33.76
CA LYS A 302 7.57 34.61 32.98
C LYS A 302 8.64 33.65 33.56
N GLU A 303 9.16 32.80 32.70
CA GLU A 303 10.23 31.83 32.96
C GLU A 303 11.27 32.26 33.99
N ILE A 304 11.46 31.41 35.00
CA ILE A 304 12.59 31.45 35.94
C ILE A 304 13.37 30.13 35.84
N CYS A 305 14.71 30.21 35.82
CA CYS A 305 15.58 29.04 35.65
C CYS A 305 15.37 27.99 36.76
N ASN A 306 14.50 27.01 36.51
CA ASN A 306 13.98 26.07 37.51
C ASN A 306 13.65 24.67 36.95
N TYR A 307 13.82 24.45 35.63
CA TYR A 307 13.47 23.22 34.90
C TYR A 307 11.96 22.94 34.76
N LYS A 308 11.16 23.99 34.58
CA LYS A 308 9.73 23.93 34.23
C LYS A 308 9.41 24.90 33.10
N ASP A 309 8.15 24.86 32.72
CA ASP A 309 7.44 25.73 31.80
C ASP A 309 6.49 26.51 32.71
N ASP A 310 6.89 27.71 33.12
CA ASP A 310 6.20 28.58 34.08
C ASP A 310 5.28 29.58 33.37
N ASP A 311 5.57 29.97 32.12
CA ASP A 311 4.70 30.85 31.30
C ASP A 311 3.79 30.12 30.28
N CYS A 312 3.83 28.79 30.26
CA CYS A 312 2.91 27.90 29.55
C CYS A 312 2.95 27.99 28.02
N ASP A 313 4.01 28.54 27.41
CA ASP A 313 4.17 28.58 25.94
C ASP A 313 4.58 27.22 25.33
N GLY A 314 5.00 26.27 26.18
CA GLY A 314 5.41 24.92 25.81
C GLY A 314 6.90 24.63 25.96
N PHE A 315 7.74 25.63 26.27
CA PHE A 315 9.20 25.52 26.21
C PHE A 315 9.88 25.80 27.57
N ILE A 316 10.35 24.73 28.22
CA ILE A 316 11.02 24.77 29.54
C ILE A 316 12.26 25.67 29.54
N ASP A 317 12.41 26.54 30.53
CA ASP A 317 13.53 27.49 30.69
C ASP A 317 13.83 28.28 29.39
N ASN A 318 12.83 28.87 28.70
CA ASN A 318 13.02 29.60 27.42
C ASN A 318 13.12 31.15 27.55
N ILE A 319 13.29 31.82 26.41
CA ILE A 319 13.07 33.27 26.29
C ILE A 319 11.65 33.49 25.74
N PRO A 320 10.83 34.40 26.29
CA PRO A 320 9.45 34.59 25.83
C PRO A 320 9.33 34.77 24.31
N GLY A 321 8.63 33.84 23.65
CA GLY A 321 8.46 33.78 22.20
C GLY A 321 9.50 32.96 21.43
N ASP A 322 10.47 32.33 22.10
CA ASP A 322 11.47 31.44 21.51
C ASP A 322 10.99 29.98 21.60
N GLN A 323 10.74 29.35 20.45
CA GLN A 323 10.17 28.00 20.34
C GLN A 323 11.22 26.88 20.57
N GLN A 324 12.09 27.06 21.55
CA GLN A 324 13.13 26.11 21.95
C GLN A 324 13.33 26.12 23.48
N PRO A 325 13.46 24.95 24.13
CA PRO A 325 13.71 24.89 25.56
C PRO A 325 15.18 25.19 25.90
N TYR A 326 15.43 25.61 27.14
CA TYR A 326 16.76 25.91 27.71
C TYR A 326 17.50 27.06 27.01
N THR A 327 16.74 28.06 26.53
CA THR A 327 17.29 29.26 25.89
C THR A 327 17.30 30.50 26.79
N LEU A 328 16.64 30.45 27.96
CA LEU A 328 16.60 31.52 28.96
C LEU A 328 18.02 32.01 29.31
N LYS A 329 18.25 33.32 29.17
CA LYS A 329 19.57 33.95 29.33
C LYS A 329 19.52 35.09 30.34
N ARG A 330 20.63 35.29 31.04
CA ARG A 330 20.88 36.48 31.89
C ARG A 330 22.28 37.03 31.66
N PRO A 331 22.50 38.35 31.83
CA PRO A 331 23.84 38.91 31.86
C PRO A 331 24.63 38.39 33.06
N CYS A 332 25.94 38.31 32.91
CA CYS A 332 26.91 37.98 33.94
C CYS A 332 28.19 38.80 33.72
N LYS A 333 29.10 38.78 34.70
CA LYS A 333 30.40 39.44 34.60
C LYS A 333 31.49 38.56 35.21
N ASP A 334 32.62 38.46 34.54
CA ASP A 334 33.82 37.76 34.99
C ASP A 334 35.09 38.55 34.62
N ASN A 335 36.26 37.93 34.68
CA ASN A 335 37.54 38.58 34.39
C ASN A 335 37.70 38.96 32.91
N CYS A 336 36.98 38.32 32.00
CA CYS A 336 36.96 38.65 30.57
C CYS A 336 35.93 39.74 30.22
N GLY A 337 35.14 40.19 31.18
CA GLY A 337 34.25 41.34 31.04
C GLY A 337 32.77 40.96 31.19
N ASP A 338 31.92 41.55 30.36
CA ASP A 338 30.47 41.32 30.37
C ASP A 338 30.09 40.15 29.43
N GLY A 339 29.37 39.17 29.97
CA GLY A 339 28.99 37.95 29.28
C GLY A 339 27.54 37.54 29.52
N VAL A 340 27.19 36.34 29.04
CA VAL A 340 25.84 35.76 29.18
C VAL A 340 25.90 34.36 29.79
N GLN A 341 25.09 34.12 30.82
CA GLN A 341 24.76 32.78 31.29
C GLN A 341 23.47 32.31 30.63
N THR A 342 23.46 31.07 30.13
CA THR A 342 22.23 30.39 29.68
C THR A 342 21.78 29.40 30.77
N CYS A 343 20.48 29.30 31.01
CA CYS A 343 19.90 28.29 31.89
C CYS A 343 19.89 26.93 31.18
N ARG A 344 20.28 25.86 31.88
CA ARG A 344 20.11 24.47 31.45
C ARG A 344 19.79 23.60 32.65
N PHE A 345 18.75 22.77 32.54
CA PHE A 345 18.33 21.86 33.61
C PHE A 345 18.09 22.58 34.96
N GLY A 346 17.44 23.76 34.92
CA GLY A 346 17.17 24.56 36.12
C GLY A 346 18.42 25.12 36.82
N LYS A 347 19.56 25.23 36.11
CA LYS A 347 20.80 25.83 36.61
C LYS A 347 21.43 26.76 35.58
N TRP A 348 22.02 27.85 36.05
CA TRP A 348 22.80 28.75 35.20
C TRP A 348 24.17 28.12 34.88
N GLY A 349 24.53 28.09 33.59
CA GLY A 349 25.84 27.61 33.14
C GLY A 349 27.00 28.54 33.49
N ALA A 350 28.19 28.29 32.91
CA ALA A 350 29.30 29.23 32.97
C ALA A 350 28.92 30.60 32.38
N CYS A 351 29.58 31.67 32.84
CA CYS A 351 29.51 32.95 32.14
C CYS A 351 30.27 32.80 30.82
N VAL A 352 29.66 33.23 29.71
CA VAL A 352 30.28 33.19 28.39
C VAL A 352 30.35 34.63 27.89
N GLY A 353 31.55 35.21 27.97
CA GLY A 353 31.88 36.48 27.33
C GLY A 353 31.94 36.36 25.80
N LYS A 354 32.16 37.49 25.12
CA LYS A 354 32.67 37.45 23.75
C LYS A 354 34.19 37.26 23.80
N ALA A 355 34.63 36.01 23.63
CA ALA A 355 36.00 35.70 23.24
C ALA A 355 36.43 36.62 22.09
N LYS A 356 37.60 37.24 22.22
CA LYS A 356 38.26 37.93 21.09
C LYS A 356 39.10 36.89 20.34
N VAL A 357 39.82 37.32 19.31
CA VAL A 357 40.85 36.49 18.70
C VAL A 357 42.14 36.75 19.45
N GLU A 358 42.80 35.69 19.91
CA GLU A 358 44.11 35.76 20.56
C GLU A 358 45.05 36.71 19.82
N THR A 359 45.68 37.60 20.57
CA THR A 359 46.52 38.67 20.04
C THR A 359 47.78 38.71 20.87
N CYS A 360 48.95 38.69 20.21
CA CYS A 360 50.27 38.64 20.86
C CYS A 360 50.53 39.91 21.70
N ASN A 361 50.03 39.92 22.94
CA ASN A 361 49.92 41.09 23.82
C ASN A 361 50.04 40.76 25.33
N ASN A 362 50.19 39.48 25.71
CA ASN A 362 50.25 38.99 27.10
C ASN A 362 48.93 39.13 27.89
N ILE A 363 47.79 38.88 27.25
CA ILE A 363 46.45 38.78 27.85
C ILE A 363 45.79 37.49 27.33
N ASP A 364 44.94 36.87 28.15
CA ASP A 364 43.96 35.86 27.73
C ASP A 364 42.79 36.60 27.03
N ASP A 365 42.86 36.73 25.71
CA ASP A 365 41.93 37.51 24.87
C ASP A 365 40.72 36.68 24.42
N ASP A 366 40.90 35.36 24.22
CA ASP A 366 39.84 34.40 23.85
C ASP A 366 39.19 33.65 25.03
N CYS A 367 39.80 33.70 26.23
CA CYS A 367 39.25 33.23 27.50
C CYS A 367 39.23 31.70 27.71
N ASP A 368 40.13 30.95 27.07
CA ASP A 368 40.31 29.51 27.32
C ASP A 368 41.13 29.19 28.58
N GLY A 369 41.86 30.16 29.14
CA GLY A 369 42.71 30.00 30.32
C GLY A 369 44.22 29.88 30.03
N LYS A 370 44.66 30.16 28.81
CA LYS A 370 46.06 30.32 28.40
C LYS A 370 46.34 31.79 28.00
N ILE A 371 47.54 32.07 27.45
CA ILE A 371 47.99 33.43 27.10
C ILE A 371 48.91 33.33 25.88
N ASP A 372 48.61 34.08 24.81
CA ASP A 372 49.37 34.18 23.56
C ASP A 372 49.60 32.84 22.79
N GLU A 373 48.91 31.74 23.12
CA GLU A 373 49.25 30.43 22.55
C GLU A 373 48.73 30.21 21.13
N ALA A 374 49.28 29.20 20.44
CA ALA A 374 49.00 28.85 19.04
C ALA A 374 49.25 29.98 18.00
N LEU A 375 49.55 31.21 18.44
CA LEU A 375 49.88 32.35 17.60
C LEU A 375 51.18 32.13 16.84
N GLN A 376 51.04 31.82 15.55
CA GLN A 376 52.13 31.74 14.59
C GLN A 376 51.87 32.66 13.39
N ARG A 377 52.93 33.25 12.84
CA ARG A 377 52.88 34.00 11.58
C ARG A 377 54.15 33.76 10.76
N ASN A 378 54.08 34.02 9.46
CA ASN A 378 55.22 33.89 8.56
C ASN A 378 56.28 34.96 8.84
N CYS A 379 57.51 34.70 8.42
CA CYS A 379 58.63 35.66 8.41
C CYS A 379 59.60 35.33 7.28
N GLY A 380 59.97 36.34 6.50
CA GLY A 380 60.69 36.13 5.24
C GLY A 380 59.86 35.27 4.26
N GLU A 381 60.54 34.67 3.30
CA GLU A 381 59.93 33.88 2.23
C GLU A 381 59.58 32.44 2.69
N CYS A 382 60.37 31.85 3.59
CA CYS A 382 60.27 30.43 3.97
C CYS A 382 60.40 30.15 5.49
N GLY A 383 60.05 31.11 6.35
CA GLY A 383 60.15 30.98 7.80
C GLY A 383 58.86 31.24 8.58
N THR A 384 58.81 30.75 9.82
CA THR A 384 57.73 31.03 10.78
C THR A 384 58.28 31.56 12.11
N GLN A 385 57.44 32.34 12.80
CA GLN A 385 57.71 32.91 14.12
C GLN A 385 56.47 32.69 15.01
N SER A 386 56.65 32.12 16.19
CA SER A 386 55.60 31.99 17.22
C SER A 386 55.57 33.21 18.14
N CYS A 387 54.44 33.52 18.76
CA CYS A 387 54.40 34.42 19.91
C CYS A 387 54.79 33.67 21.21
N SER A 388 55.28 34.41 22.20
CA SER A 388 55.30 34.03 23.61
C SER A 388 55.45 35.29 24.47
N ALA A 389 54.64 35.44 25.51
CA ALA A 389 54.67 36.57 26.46
C ALA A 389 54.66 37.95 25.77
N GLY A 390 53.65 38.18 24.93
CA GLY A 390 53.45 39.40 24.15
C GLY A 390 54.54 39.71 23.11
N ARG A 391 55.38 38.73 22.75
CA ARG A 391 56.51 38.92 21.83
C ARG A 391 56.64 37.81 20.80
N TRP A 392 56.74 38.22 19.55
CA TRP A 392 57.14 37.34 18.44
C TRP A 392 58.61 36.93 18.58
N GLN A 393 58.86 35.63 18.50
CA GLN A 393 60.18 35.03 18.65
C GLN A 393 61.00 35.10 17.35
N ALA A 394 62.27 34.70 17.41
CA ALA A 394 63.15 34.68 16.24
C ALA A 394 62.60 33.79 15.11
N CYS A 395 62.78 34.24 13.86
CA CYS A 395 62.31 33.54 12.68
C CYS A 395 63.03 32.20 12.48
N GLN A 396 62.27 31.12 12.31
CA GLN A 396 62.79 29.78 12.04
C GLN A 396 62.57 29.42 10.56
N SER A 397 63.65 29.34 9.79
CA SER A 397 63.62 28.99 8.36
C SER A 397 63.59 27.47 8.15
N ARG A 398 62.76 27.00 7.22
CA ARG A 398 62.69 25.58 6.84
C ARG A 398 63.91 25.16 5.99
N PRO A 399 64.39 23.90 6.07
CA PRO A 399 65.37 23.38 5.12
C PRO A 399 64.80 23.32 3.70
N LYS A 400 65.57 23.83 2.72
CA LYS A 400 65.26 23.77 1.28
C LYS A 400 65.25 22.31 0.78
N THR A 401 64.22 21.91 0.04
CA THR A 401 64.08 20.56 -0.55
C THR A 401 63.44 20.64 -1.93
N GLN A 402 63.94 19.89 -2.93
CA GLN A 402 63.43 19.95 -4.30
C GLN A 402 61.90 19.90 -4.41
N GLU A 403 61.37 20.79 -5.26
CA GLU A 403 59.95 20.94 -5.57
C GLU A 403 59.18 19.64 -5.75
N THR A 404 58.09 19.54 -5.00
CA THR A 404 57.14 18.43 -5.03
C THR A 404 55.75 19.01 -5.22
N CYS A 405 54.98 18.55 -6.21
CA CYS A 405 53.67 19.10 -6.55
C CYS A 405 52.68 19.10 -5.36
N ASN A 406 52.63 20.19 -4.58
CA ASN A 406 51.82 20.35 -3.38
C ASN A 406 51.38 21.80 -3.08
N GLY A 407 51.72 22.77 -3.93
CA GLY A 407 51.23 24.15 -3.84
C GLY A 407 52.02 25.01 -2.87
N LYS A 408 53.32 24.73 -2.73
CA LYS A 408 54.28 25.47 -1.92
C LYS A 408 55.58 25.65 -2.69
N ASP A 409 56.36 26.62 -2.23
CA ASP A 409 57.78 26.75 -2.50
C ASP A 409 58.51 25.88 -1.45
N ASP A 410 58.93 24.67 -1.84
CA ASP A 410 59.62 23.69 -0.99
C ASP A 410 61.14 23.87 -1.05
N ASP A 411 61.69 24.32 -2.18
CA ASP A 411 63.12 24.61 -2.33
C ASP A 411 63.50 26.05 -2.00
N CYS A 412 62.52 26.93 -1.78
CA CYS A 412 62.59 28.32 -1.32
C CYS A 412 63.26 29.27 -2.34
N ASP A 413 63.00 29.12 -3.64
CA ASP A 413 63.52 29.99 -4.70
C ASP A 413 62.61 31.17 -5.09
N GLY A 414 61.38 31.21 -4.56
CA GLY A 414 60.38 32.23 -4.82
C GLY A 414 59.30 31.83 -5.84
N PHE A 415 59.33 30.61 -6.37
CA PHE A 415 58.30 30.06 -7.26
C PHE A 415 57.62 28.83 -6.63
N ILE A 416 56.41 28.49 -7.10
CA ILE A 416 55.60 27.39 -6.52
C ILE A 416 55.41 26.25 -7.53
N ASP A 417 55.71 25.01 -7.13
CA ASP A 417 55.57 23.82 -7.98
C ASP A 417 56.33 23.98 -9.33
N ASN A 418 57.53 24.56 -9.32
CA ASN A 418 58.33 24.79 -10.54
C ASN A 418 59.21 23.60 -10.92
N ALA A 419 59.59 23.53 -12.20
CA ALA A 419 60.66 22.65 -12.66
C ALA A 419 62.04 23.33 -12.39
N PRO A 420 63.13 22.55 -12.20
CA PRO A 420 64.48 23.11 -12.05
C PRO A 420 64.83 24.14 -13.13
N ASP A 421 65.56 25.18 -12.74
CA ASP A 421 65.92 26.37 -13.54
C ASP A 421 64.73 27.17 -14.12
N THR A 422 63.48 26.78 -13.84
CA THR A 422 62.28 27.39 -14.43
C THR A 422 61.68 28.42 -13.48
N LYS A 423 61.97 29.69 -13.74
CA LYS A 423 61.49 30.86 -12.97
C LYS A 423 60.01 31.20 -13.24
N LYS A 424 59.14 30.22 -13.00
CA LYS A 424 57.69 30.32 -13.20
C LYS A 424 56.97 29.19 -12.48
N ASP A 425 55.97 29.56 -11.68
CA ASP A 425 55.09 28.64 -10.96
C ASP A 425 54.41 27.60 -11.87
N ASN A 426 54.08 26.45 -11.29
CA ASN A 426 53.27 25.39 -11.91
C ASN A 426 53.88 24.86 -13.22
N THR A 427 55.20 24.67 -13.22
CA THR A 427 55.96 24.13 -14.36
C THR A 427 56.51 22.72 -14.14
N LEU A 428 56.43 22.20 -12.91
CA LEU A 428 56.75 20.82 -12.59
C LEU A 428 55.86 19.85 -13.36
N SER A 429 56.47 18.85 -14.01
CA SER A 429 55.74 17.76 -14.66
C SER A 429 56.44 16.42 -14.44
N ILE A 430 55.65 15.36 -14.29
CA ILE A 430 56.10 14.01 -13.94
C ILE A 430 55.73 13.07 -15.09
N ALA A 431 56.63 12.16 -15.47
CA ALA A 431 56.36 11.14 -16.47
C ALA A 431 55.38 10.09 -15.91
N CYS A 432 54.45 9.63 -16.75
CA CYS A 432 53.47 8.61 -16.40
C CYS A 432 53.31 7.61 -17.55
N LYS A 433 52.76 6.44 -17.25
CA LYS A 433 52.54 5.37 -18.23
C LYS A 433 51.24 4.61 -17.90
N ASN A 434 50.51 4.21 -18.92
CA ASN A 434 49.53 3.13 -18.87
C ASN A 434 50.07 1.92 -19.68
N ASP A 435 49.34 0.81 -19.68
CA ASP A 435 49.87 -0.50 -20.09
C ASP A 435 50.50 -0.49 -21.50
N CYS A 436 49.91 0.24 -22.45
CA CYS A 436 50.41 0.43 -23.81
C CYS A 436 51.16 1.74 -24.09
N HIS A 437 50.94 2.82 -23.31
CA HIS A 437 51.35 4.16 -23.73
C HIS A 437 51.94 5.04 -22.63
N GLU A 438 52.92 5.86 -23.01
CA GLU A 438 53.55 6.86 -22.15
C GLU A 438 52.84 8.22 -22.23
N GLY A 439 52.99 9.04 -21.19
CA GLY A 439 52.43 10.37 -21.08
C GLY A 439 53.11 11.21 -20.00
N LYS A 440 52.50 12.34 -19.67
CA LYS A 440 52.90 13.22 -18.56
C LYS A 440 51.72 13.63 -17.71
N GLN A 441 52.01 13.91 -16.44
CA GLN A 441 51.15 14.64 -15.52
C GLN A 441 51.77 16.01 -15.26
N PHE A 442 50.98 17.07 -15.40
CA PHE A 442 51.41 18.45 -15.16
C PHE A 442 50.95 18.88 -13.76
N CYS A 443 51.81 19.54 -12.99
CA CYS A 443 51.35 20.16 -11.74
C CYS A 443 50.56 21.43 -12.04
N THR A 444 49.48 21.68 -11.30
CA THR A 444 48.74 22.94 -11.31
C THR A 444 48.04 23.13 -9.96
N ASN A 445 48.39 24.19 -9.24
CA ASN A 445 47.94 24.54 -7.90
C ASN A 445 48.05 23.37 -6.91
N GLY A 446 49.25 22.79 -6.78
CA GLY A 446 49.53 21.66 -5.89
C GLY A 446 48.84 20.35 -6.23
N LYS A 447 48.42 20.16 -7.49
CA LYS A 447 47.75 18.94 -7.97
C LYS A 447 48.29 18.50 -9.31
N LEU A 448 48.62 17.21 -9.43
CA LEU A 448 48.97 16.59 -10.69
C LEU A 448 47.71 16.38 -11.55
N SER A 449 47.81 16.69 -12.84
CA SER A 449 46.77 16.36 -13.82
C SER A 449 46.58 14.84 -13.94
N ALA A 450 45.48 14.42 -14.57
CA ALA A 450 45.41 13.06 -15.10
C ALA A 450 46.57 12.78 -16.06
N CYS A 451 47.03 11.53 -16.14
CA CYS A 451 48.03 11.11 -17.11
C CYS A 451 47.45 11.25 -18.52
N ASN A 452 48.10 12.02 -19.40
CA ASN A 452 47.59 12.29 -20.75
C ASN A 452 47.91 11.19 -21.78
N ALA A 453 48.27 9.98 -21.32
CA ALA A 453 48.48 8.83 -22.17
C ALA A 453 47.16 8.42 -22.89
N PRO A 454 47.20 8.02 -24.18
CA PRO A 454 46.03 7.53 -24.91
C PRO A 454 45.25 6.44 -24.17
N LYS A 455 43.92 6.50 -24.25
CA LYS A 455 43.02 5.62 -23.51
C LYS A 455 42.80 4.30 -24.27
N VAL A 456 43.09 3.17 -23.62
CA VAL A 456 42.73 1.83 -24.10
C VAL A 456 41.22 1.68 -24.26
N ILE A 457 40.77 0.89 -25.25
CA ILE A 457 39.35 0.71 -25.60
C ILE A 457 39.05 -0.79 -25.67
N LYS A 458 37.79 -1.18 -25.43
CA LYS A 458 37.41 -2.60 -25.52
C LYS A 458 37.67 -3.16 -26.93
N GLU A 459 38.18 -4.39 -26.98
CA GLU A 459 38.36 -5.20 -28.19
C GLU A 459 37.21 -5.09 -29.20
N ILE A 460 37.59 -4.87 -30.46
CA ILE A 460 36.75 -4.88 -31.66
C ILE A 460 37.45 -5.72 -32.73
N CYS A 461 36.69 -6.35 -33.63
CA CYS A 461 37.23 -7.27 -34.64
C CYS A 461 38.03 -6.50 -35.71
N ASP A 462 39.32 -6.33 -35.50
CA ASP A 462 40.19 -5.33 -36.14
C ASP A 462 41.61 -5.86 -36.44
N GLY A 463 42.00 -7.01 -35.89
CA GLY A 463 43.34 -7.59 -36.07
C GLY A 463 44.43 -6.92 -35.23
N LYS A 464 44.03 -6.25 -34.14
CA LYS A 464 44.93 -5.61 -33.16
C LYS A 464 44.49 -5.93 -31.74
N ASP A 465 45.40 -5.65 -30.82
CA ASP A 465 45.12 -5.55 -29.39
C ASP A 465 44.75 -4.08 -29.10
N ASN A 466 43.57 -3.84 -28.52
CA ASN A 466 42.99 -2.52 -28.29
C ASN A 466 42.75 -2.23 -26.80
N ASP A 467 42.48 -3.27 -26.00
CA ASP A 467 42.39 -3.17 -24.54
C ASP A 467 43.73 -3.41 -23.83
N CYS A 468 44.75 -3.85 -24.57
CA CYS A 468 46.13 -4.08 -24.15
C CYS A 468 46.34 -5.28 -23.22
N ASN A 469 45.48 -6.31 -23.32
CA ASN A 469 45.62 -7.55 -22.55
C ASN A 469 46.70 -8.52 -23.09
N GLY A 470 47.21 -8.33 -24.31
CA GLY A 470 48.20 -9.18 -24.97
C GLY A 470 47.61 -10.19 -25.97
N VAL A 471 46.29 -10.24 -26.15
CA VAL A 471 45.58 -11.13 -27.08
C VAL A 471 44.75 -10.31 -28.06
N ILE A 472 45.15 -10.35 -29.34
CA ILE A 472 44.45 -9.74 -30.47
C ILE A 472 43.05 -10.37 -30.65
N ASP A 473 42.03 -9.52 -30.80
CA ASP A 473 40.63 -9.91 -31.04
C ASP A 473 40.09 -10.89 -29.98
N ASP A 474 40.49 -10.77 -28.70
CA ASP A 474 40.29 -11.80 -27.65
C ASP A 474 38.85 -12.37 -27.50
N PRO A 475 37.75 -11.61 -27.68
CA PRO A 475 36.40 -12.14 -27.69
C PRO A 475 36.12 -13.18 -28.80
N TRP A 476 37.04 -13.35 -29.75
CA TRP A 476 36.95 -14.26 -30.89
C TRP A 476 38.23 -15.12 -31.10
N LYS A 477 39.16 -15.19 -30.13
CA LYS A 477 40.43 -15.96 -30.25
C LYS A 477 40.29 -17.43 -30.66
N ASP A 478 39.15 -18.06 -30.38
CA ASP A 478 38.87 -19.45 -30.75
C ASP A 478 38.35 -19.60 -32.20
N LYS A 479 38.18 -18.47 -32.90
CA LYS A 479 37.65 -18.35 -34.27
C LYS A 479 38.55 -17.53 -35.19
N LEU A 480 39.40 -16.67 -34.63
CA LEU A 480 40.42 -15.89 -35.34
C LEU A 480 41.79 -16.15 -34.71
N GLY A 481 42.80 -16.29 -35.54
CA GLY A 481 44.17 -16.49 -35.11
C GLY A 481 45.16 -16.40 -36.26
N LYS A 482 46.44 -16.61 -35.95
CA LYS A 482 47.55 -16.52 -36.93
C LYS A 482 47.46 -17.57 -38.06
N THR A 483 46.65 -18.62 -37.87
CA THR A 483 46.29 -19.62 -38.87
C THR A 483 44.79 -19.51 -39.15
N PRO A 484 44.34 -19.48 -40.43
CA PRO A 484 42.92 -19.40 -40.76
C PRO A 484 42.12 -20.56 -40.16
N VAL A 485 41.13 -20.24 -39.32
CA VAL A 485 40.25 -21.24 -38.70
C VAL A 485 39.11 -21.56 -39.66
N THR A 486 39.02 -22.83 -40.08
CA THR A 486 37.93 -23.30 -40.94
C THR A 486 36.61 -23.34 -40.17
N CYS A 487 35.52 -23.05 -40.87
CA CYS A 487 34.17 -23.13 -40.36
C CYS A 487 33.31 -24.02 -41.26
N GLN A 488 32.47 -24.83 -40.65
CA GLN A 488 31.48 -25.66 -41.34
C GLN A 488 30.15 -25.48 -40.61
N THR A 489 29.15 -24.96 -41.32
CA THR A 489 27.75 -24.95 -40.90
C THR A 489 27.00 -26.05 -41.66
N SER A 490 25.68 -26.14 -41.48
CA SER A 490 24.84 -27.04 -42.29
C SER A 490 24.77 -26.68 -43.77
N CYS A 491 25.14 -25.45 -44.14
CA CYS A 491 24.94 -24.90 -45.50
C CYS A 491 26.22 -24.31 -46.13
N VAL A 492 27.19 -23.88 -45.32
CA VAL A 492 28.42 -23.22 -45.80
C VAL A 492 29.66 -23.85 -45.16
N GLN A 493 30.62 -24.22 -46.01
CA GLN A 493 31.99 -24.56 -45.62
C GLN A 493 32.93 -23.41 -46.03
N GLY A 494 33.80 -22.96 -45.14
CA GLY A 494 34.57 -21.75 -45.34
C GLY A 494 35.62 -21.46 -44.27
N ILE A 495 35.95 -20.19 -44.08
CA ILE A 495 36.89 -19.68 -43.07
C ILE A 495 36.23 -18.56 -42.26
N TYR A 496 36.49 -18.48 -40.95
CA TYR A 496 36.01 -17.36 -40.12
C TYR A 496 36.71 -16.04 -40.48
N GLN A 497 35.93 -14.96 -40.62
CA GLN A 497 36.42 -13.61 -40.89
C GLN A 497 35.69 -12.57 -40.01
N CYS A 498 36.35 -11.45 -39.72
CA CYS A 498 35.68 -10.28 -39.12
C CYS A 498 34.62 -9.73 -40.07
N LYS A 499 33.46 -9.35 -39.52
CA LYS A 499 32.46 -8.53 -40.21
C LYS A 499 33.01 -7.14 -40.51
N ALA A 500 32.52 -6.51 -41.57
CA ALA A 500 32.87 -5.14 -41.95
C ALA A 500 32.52 -4.07 -40.90
N ASP A 501 31.61 -4.36 -39.97
CA ASP A 501 31.21 -3.49 -38.85
C ASP A 501 32.10 -3.66 -37.59
N LYS A 502 33.06 -4.60 -37.62
CA LYS A 502 33.93 -5.00 -36.50
C LYS A 502 33.21 -5.54 -35.25
N THR A 503 31.91 -5.83 -35.30
CA THR A 503 31.14 -6.29 -34.13
C THR A 503 31.32 -7.78 -33.81
N GLY A 504 32.03 -8.52 -34.67
CA GLY A 504 32.40 -9.91 -34.47
C GLY A 504 32.65 -10.63 -35.79
N VAL A 505 32.50 -11.96 -35.77
CA VAL A 505 32.88 -12.84 -36.89
C VAL A 505 31.70 -13.47 -37.62
N TYR A 506 31.95 -13.91 -38.86
CA TYR A 506 31.05 -14.74 -39.66
C TYR A 506 31.84 -15.82 -40.42
N CYS A 507 31.16 -16.84 -40.94
CA CYS A 507 31.76 -17.88 -41.78
C CYS A 507 31.70 -17.47 -43.25
N ALA A 508 32.85 -17.30 -43.91
CA ALA A 508 32.94 -16.88 -45.30
C ALA A 508 33.18 -18.09 -46.22
N GLY A 509 32.18 -18.43 -47.02
CA GLY A 509 32.19 -19.52 -48.01
C GLY A 509 30.94 -19.46 -48.89
N THR A 510 30.85 -20.35 -49.89
CA THR A 510 29.75 -20.38 -50.89
C THR A 510 28.99 -21.68 -50.81
N GLY A 511 27.66 -21.61 -50.70
CA GLY A 511 26.75 -22.72 -50.94
C GLY A 511 25.93 -22.44 -52.21
N GLU A 512 25.89 -23.39 -53.14
CA GLU A 512 25.00 -23.39 -54.30
C GLU A 512 24.44 -24.81 -54.48
N ASN A 513 23.25 -25.06 -53.95
CA ASN A 513 22.47 -26.28 -54.25
C ASN A 513 21.08 -25.87 -54.75
N LYS A 514 20.28 -26.85 -55.18
CA LYS A 514 18.89 -26.62 -55.59
C LYS A 514 17.96 -26.91 -54.41
N GLU A 515 17.04 -25.99 -54.13
CA GLU A 515 16.07 -26.14 -53.05
C GLU A 515 15.07 -27.29 -53.26
N ILE A 516 14.69 -27.96 -52.16
CA ILE A 516 13.82 -29.14 -52.08
C ILE A 516 12.87 -29.05 -50.87
N CYS A 517 11.71 -29.69 -50.94
CA CYS A 517 10.72 -29.65 -49.86
C CYS A 517 11.10 -30.65 -48.75
N ASP A 518 12.07 -30.30 -47.90
CA ASP A 518 12.55 -31.15 -46.82
C ASP A 518 12.59 -30.47 -45.42
N GLY A 519 12.07 -29.24 -45.33
CA GLY A 519 12.02 -28.48 -44.07
C GLY A 519 13.28 -27.69 -43.72
N LYS A 520 14.18 -27.45 -44.69
CA LYS A 520 15.43 -26.71 -44.50
C LYS A 520 15.61 -25.58 -45.52
N ASP A 521 16.71 -24.88 -45.34
CA ASP A 521 17.35 -23.92 -46.23
C ASP A 521 18.54 -24.67 -46.86
N ASN A 522 18.41 -25.09 -48.12
CA ASN A 522 19.36 -25.97 -48.80
C ASN A 522 20.12 -25.23 -49.92
N ASP A 523 19.52 -24.21 -50.56
CA ASP A 523 20.23 -23.27 -51.43
C ASP A 523 21.01 -22.18 -50.65
N CYS A 524 20.79 -22.10 -49.33
CA CYS A 524 21.45 -21.21 -48.39
C CYS A 524 21.06 -19.72 -48.51
N ASN A 525 19.92 -19.39 -49.12
CA ASN A 525 19.46 -18.00 -49.32
C ASN A 525 18.83 -17.34 -48.07
N GLY A 526 18.68 -18.08 -46.96
CA GLY A 526 18.11 -17.58 -45.70
C GLY A 526 16.60 -17.79 -45.57
N LYS A 527 16.04 -18.75 -46.34
CA LYS A 527 14.62 -19.12 -46.36
C LYS A 527 14.48 -20.64 -46.36
N ILE A 528 13.28 -21.11 -46.02
CA ILE A 528 12.99 -22.53 -45.83
C ILE A 528 11.81 -22.90 -46.73
N ASP A 529 12.04 -23.85 -47.64
CA ASP A 529 11.07 -24.37 -48.64
C ASP A 529 10.29 -23.31 -49.47
N GLU A 530 10.85 -22.12 -49.76
CA GLU A 530 10.04 -20.99 -50.27
C GLU A 530 9.48 -21.18 -51.69
N LEU A 531 9.96 -22.18 -52.43
CA LEU A 531 9.39 -22.58 -53.73
C LEU A 531 7.97 -23.19 -53.60
N TRP A 532 7.48 -23.45 -52.39
CA TRP A 532 6.14 -24.01 -52.14
C TRP A 532 5.26 -23.11 -51.22
N PRO A 533 4.78 -21.93 -51.69
CA PRO A 533 4.03 -20.96 -50.86
C PRO A 533 2.73 -21.45 -50.20
N LEU A 534 2.20 -22.61 -50.61
CA LEU A 534 1.03 -23.25 -50.02
C LEU A 534 1.37 -24.23 -48.88
N LYS A 535 2.66 -24.49 -48.58
CA LYS A 535 3.07 -25.30 -47.43
C LYS A 535 2.42 -24.76 -46.13
N ASP A 536 2.01 -25.69 -45.26
CA ASP A 536 1.25 -25.45 -44.03
C ASP A 536 -0.14 -24.79 -44.18
N LYS A 537 -0.60 -24.44 -45.39
CA LYS A 537 -1.97 -23.96 -45.60
C LYS A 537 -2.97 -25.11 -45.51
N LEU A 538 -4.20 -24.78 -45.10
CA LEU A 538 -5.31 -25.72 -45.01
C LEU A 538 -5.69 -26.25 -46.39
N CYS A 539 -5.92 -27.55 -46.48
CA CYS A 539 -6.43 -28.24 -47.66
C CYS A 539 -7.56 -29.21 -47.26
N HIS A 540 -8.25 -29.79 -48.23
CA HIS A 540 -9.24 -30.83 -47.98
C HIS A 540 -9.27 -31.88 -49.11
N ARG A 541 -9.88 -33.03 -48.83
CA ARG A 541 -10.20 -34.10 -49.78
C ARG A 541 -11.66 -34.52 -49.57
N GLY A 542 -12.39 -34.78 -50.66
CA GLY A 542 -13.82 -35.06 -50.63
C GLY A 542 -14.69 -33.81 -50.59
N GLU A 543 -15.94 -33.99 -51.01
CA GLU A 543 -17.02 -32.99 -50.96
C GLU A 543 -18.07 -33.37 -49.91
N GLY A 544 -19.10 -32.52 -49.77
CA GLY A 544 -20.25 -32.76 -48.89
C GLY A 544 -19.87 -33.05 -47.44
N SER A 545 -20.62 -33.97 -46.82
CA SER A 545 -20.39 -34.45 -45.45
C SER A 545 -19.06 -35.21 -45.31
N CYS A 546 -18.56 -35.77 -46.41
CA CYS A 546 -17.38 -36.63 -46.44
C CYS A 546 -16.05 -35.86 -46.46
N ARG A 547 -16.09 -34.53 -46.61
CA ARG A 547 -14.92 -33.64 -46.72
C ARG A 547 -13.99 -33.72 -45.51
N GLN A 548 -12.84 -34.36 -45.69
CA GLN A 548 -11.75 -34.43 -44.71
C GLN A 548 -10.80 -33.24 -44.88
N PHE A 549 -10.38 -32.62 -43.78
CA PHE A 549 -9.43 -31.50 -43.77
C PHE A 549 -8.01 -31.95 -43.41
N GLY A 550 -7.02 -31.20 -43.89
CA GLY A 550 -5.60 -31.40 -43.60
C GLY A 550 -4.78 -30.17 -43.95
N LYS A 551 -3.47 -30.35 -44.13
CA LYS A 551 -2.54 -29.30 -44.58
C LYS A 551 -1.74 -29.74 -45.79
N TYR A 552 -1.25 -28.79 -46.58
CA TYR A 552 -0.16 -29.09 -47.51
C TYR A 552 1.14 -29.34 -46.75
N ILE A 553 1.61 -30.58 -46.79
CA ILE A 553 2.91 -31.05 -46.31
C ILE A 553 3.81 -31.37 -47.50
N CYS A 554 5.12 -31.51 -47.30
CA CYS A 554 6.00 -32.01 -48.36
C CYS A 554 5.65 -33.46 -48.73
N ASN A 555 5.87 -33.81 -50.00
CA ASN A 555 5.77 -35.17 -50.50
C ASN A 555 6.92 -36.05 -49.95
N ASP A 556 6.73 -37.38 -49.96
CA ASP A 556 7.77 -38.35 -49.60
C ASP A 556 9.02 -38.27 -50.52
N ASP A 557 8.85 -37.77 -51.75
CA ASP A 557 9.93 -37.55 -52.73
C ASP A 557 10.58 -36.15 -52.65
N GLN A 558 10.11 -35.29 -51.75
CA GLN A 558 10.60 -33.92 -51.51
C GLN A 558 10.55 -32.98 -52.73
N SER A 559 9.89 -33.38 -53.84
CA SER A 559 9.79 -32.58 -55.07
C SER A 559 8.65 -31.56 -55.06
N GLY A 560 7.71 -31.71 -54.12
CA GLY A 560 6.46 -30.98 -54.09
C GLY A 560 5.72 -31.08 -52.75
N ILE A 561 4.48 -30.61 -52.76
CA ILE A 561 3.57 -30.64 -51.60
C ILE A 561 2.28 -31.40 -51.91
N THR A 562 1.77 -32.11 -50.90
CA THR A 562 0.55 -32.92 -50.96
C THR A 562 -0.37 -32.61 -49.77
N CYS A 563 -1.67 -32.79 -49.96
CA CYS A 563 -2.66 -32.54 -48.91
C CYS A 563 -2.71 -33.72 -47.93
N SER A 564 -2.34 -33.50 -46.67
CA SER A 564 -2.33 -34.49 -45.59
C SER A 564 -3.71 -34.90 -45.05
N ALA A 565 -4.79 -34.38 -45.64
CA ALA A 565 -6.14 -34.83 -45.31
C ALA A 565 -6.27 -36.34 -45.57
N ALA A 566 -6.96 -37.04 -44.66
CA ALA A 566 -7.29 -38.44 -44.85
C ALA A 566 -8.08 -38.66 -46.15
N THR A 567 -8.01 -39.87 -46.72
CA THR A 567 -9.00 -40.31 -47.70
C THR A 567 -10.39 -40.25 -47.05
N PRO A 568 -11.42 -39.70 -47.72
CA PRO A 568 -12.79 -39.76 -47.24
C PRO A 568 -13.22 -41.19 -46.88
N PRO A 569 -14.15 -41.36 -45.92
CA PRO A 569 -14.68 -42.67 -45.55
C PRO A 569 -15.32 -43.36 -46.77
N GLN A 570 -15.42 -44.70 -46.70
CA GLN A 570 -16.08 -45.47 -47.75
C GLN A 570 -17.57 -45.11 -47.81
N LYS A 571 -18.03 -44.72 -49.00
CA LYS A 571 -19.42 -44.34 -49.27
C LYS A 571 -20.45 -45.38 -48.81
N THR A 572 -21.53 -44.87 -48.23
CA THR A 572 -22.75 -45.61 -47.86
C THR A 572 -23.85 -45.36 -48.89
N GLU A 573 -24.88 -46.21 -48.94
CA GLU A 573 -26.07 -45.92 -49.74
C GLU A 573 -26.80 -44.69 -49.19
N GLU A 574 -27.40 -43.89 -50.07
CA GLU A 574 -28.02 -42.62 -49.67
C GLU A 574 -29.21 -42.78 -48.72
N ILE A 575 -29.36 -41.80 -47.83
CA ILE A 575 -30.41 -41.75 -46.80
C ILE A 575 -31.12 -40.41 -46.90
N CYS A 576 -32.46 -40.45 -46.86
CA CYS A 576 -33.30 -39.26 -46.93
C CYS A 576 -33.25 -38.48 -45.61
N ASP A 577 -32.19 -37.70 -45.41
CA ASP A 577 -31.95 -36.88 -44.22
C ASP A 577 -31.32 -35.49 -44.51
N GLY A 578 -31.02 -35.18 -45.77
CA GLY A 578 -30.51 -33.87 -46.19
C GLY A 578 -28.99 -33.75 -46.14
N LEU A 579 -28.27 -34.88 -46.11
CA LEU A 579 -26.82 -34.96 -46.15
C LEU A 579 -26.33 -35.70 -47.42
N ASP A 580 -25.10 -35.38 -47.83
CA ASP A 580 -24.34 -36.16 -48.82
C ASP A 580 -23.68 -37.33 -48.06
N ASN A 581 -24.26 -38.53 -48.16
CA ASN A 581 -23.86 -39.76 -47.45
C ASN A 581 -23.13 -40.76 -48.36
N ASP A 582 -23.30 -40.64 -49.68
CA ASP A 582 -22.62 -41.38 -50.74
C ASP A 582 -21.31 -40.71 -51.22
N CYS A 583 -21.11 -39.42 -50.88
CA CYS A 583 -19.94 -38.61 -51.19
C CYS A 583 -19.77 -38.22 -52.68
N ASP A 584 -20.81 -38.30 -53.51
CA ASP A 584 -20.76 -37.93 -54.94
C ASP A 584 -20.87 -36.42 -55.20
N GLY A 585 -21.33 -35.63 -54.20
CA GLY A 585 -21.50 -34.18 -54.30
C GLY A 585 -22.94 -33.72 -54.58
N LYS A 586 -23.91 -34.63 -54.58
CA LYS A 586 -25.35 -34.33 -54.50
C LYS A 586 -25.90 -34.59 -53.09
N THR A 587 -27.21 -34.74 -52.93
CA THR A 587 -27.92 -34.83 -51.64
C THR A 587 -29.31 -35.39 -51.89
N ASP A 588 -29.68 -36.46 -51.16
CA ASP A 588 -30.98 -37.15 -51.24
C ASP A 588 -31.42 -37.68 -52.64
N GLU A 589 -30.55 -37.78 -53.66
CA GLU A 589 -31.02 -38.04 -55.03
C GLU A 589 -31.52 -39.47 -55.30
N ASP A 590 -32.45 -39.58 -56.26
CA ASP A 590 -33.11 -40.83 -56.72
C ASP A 590 -33.79 -41.69 -55.63
N LEU A 591 -33.82 -41.24 -54.38
CA LEU A 591 -34.48 -41.88 -53.25
C LEU A 591 -36.01 -41.88 -53.37
N GLN A 592 -36.58 -43.06 -53.57
CA GLN A 592 -38.03 -43.30 -53.57
C GLN A 592 -38.39 -44.56 -52.78
N LYS A 593 -39.59 -44.59 -52.18
CA LYS A 593 -40.11 -45.77 -51.47
C LYS A 593 -41.60 -45.97 -51.70
N ALA A 594 -42.06 -47.22 -51.63
CA ALA A 594 -43.48 -47.54 -51.70
C ALA A 594 -44.24 -47.06 -50.45
N CYS A 595 -45.53 -46.80 -50.60
CA CYS A 595 -46.43 -46.36 -49.55
C CYS A 595 -47.86 -46.80 -49.87
N GLU A 596 -48.75 -46.75 -48.88
CA GLU A 596 -50.18 -47.03 -49.05
C GLU A 596 -50.99 -45.83 -48.52
N GLY A 597 -51.82 -45.26 -49.38
CA GLY A 597 -52.72 -44.14 -49.05
C GLY A 597 -54.18 -44.58 -49.04
N THR A 598 -55.08 -43.66 -48.70
CA THR A 598 -56.54 -43.88 -48.72
C THR A 598 -57.11 -44.24 -50.11
N CYS A 599 -56.31 -44.04 -51.17
CA CYS A 599 -56.62 -44.41 -52.56
C CYS A 599 -55.85 -45.65 -53.06
N GLY A 600 -55.16 -46.38 -52.19
CA GLY A 600 -54.35 -47.58 -52.49
C GLY A 600 -52.83 -47.30 -52.53
N GLU A 601 -52.07 -48.24 -53.09
CA GLU A 601 -50.60 -48.15 -53.22
C GLU A 601 -50.15 -46.93 -54.05
N GLY A 602 -48.99 -46.38 -53.67
CA GLY A 602 -48.32 -45.26 -54.32
C GLY A 602 -46.82 -45.23 -53.99
N VAL A 603 -46.17 -44.10 -54.29
CA VAL A 603 -44.73 -43.87 -54.02
C VAL A 603 -44.54 -42.54 -53.29
N GLN A 604 -43.64 -42.53 -52.31
CA GLN A 604 -43.09 -41.32 -51.68
C GLN A 604 -41.70 -41.02 -52.22
N LEU A 605 -41.35 -39.73 -52.28
CA LEU A 605 -40.00 -39.27 -52.58
C LEU A 605 -39.29 -38.61 -51.41
N CYS A 606 -37.96 -38.64 -51.44
CA CYS A 606 -37.17 -37.66 -50.71
C CYS A 606 -37.12 -36.31 -51.43
N ARG A 607 -37.28 -35.23 -50.67
CA ARG A 607 -36.91 -33.85 -51.01
C ARG A 607 -36.50 -33.13 -49.72
N GLU A 608 -35.39 -32.39 -49.75
CA GLU A 608 -34.93 -31.54 -48.62
C GLU A 608 -34.87 -32.31 -47.28
N GLY A 609 -34.25 -33.50 -47.29
CA GLY A 609 -34.11 -34.40 -46.14
C GLY A 609 -35.42 -34.97 -45.59
N LYS A 610 -36.51 -34.96 -46.38
CA LYS A 610 -37.82 -35.44 -45.94
C LYS A 610 -38.52 -36.28 -47.00
N TRP A 611 -39.15 -37.35 -46.51
CA TRP A 611 -40.16 -38.07 -47.26
C TRP A 611 -41.41 -37.20 -47.40
N THR A 612 -41.73 -36.87 -48.64
CA THR A 612 -43.00 -36.25 -49.02
C THR A 612 -44.16 -37.29 -48.92
N THR A 613 -45.43 -36.91 -49.10
CA THR A 613 -46.62 -37.74 -48.77
C THR A 613 -47.15 -38.64 -49.92
N CYS A 614 -47.63 -39.85 -49.60
CA CYS A 614 -47.91 -40.92 -50.58
C CYS A 614 -48.69 -40.51 -51.85
N LEU A 615 -48.05 -40.64 -53.04
CA LEU A 615 -48.58 -40.15 -54.31
C LEU A 615 -48.80 -41.28 -55.32
N LYS A 616 -49.94 -41.26 -56.01
CA LYS A 616 -50.42 -42.34 -56.89
C LYS A 616 -50.15 -42.05 -58.37
N ALA A 617 -49.87 -43.09 -59.16
CA ALA A 617 -49.68 -42.98 -60.60
C ALA A 617 -51.03 -42.85 -61.35
N ASP A 618 -51.05 -41.93 -62.31
CA ASP A 618 -52.12 -41.51 -63.22
C ASP A 618 -53.50 -41.08 -62.65
N ASP A 619 -54.06 -40.04 -63.28
CA ASP A 619 -55.44 -39.59 -63.13
C ASP A 619 -56.15 -39.73 -64.48
N ASN A 620 -57.37 -40.26 -64.45
CA ASN A 620 -58.37 -39.95 -65.47
C ASN A 620 -59.81 -40.08 -64.92
N SER A 621 -60.11 -39.27 -63.91
CA SER A 621 -61.44 -38.76 -63.54
C SER A 621 -62.63 -39.73 -63.50
N LYS A 622 -63.09 -40.03 -62.28
CA LYS A 622 -64.54 -40.05 -61.98
C LYS A 622 -64.87 -39.72 -60.51
N THR A 623 -64.61 -38.45 -60.17
CA THR A 623 -65.26 -37.68 -59.09
C THR A 623 -65.26 -38.26 -57.68
N CYS A 624 -64.28 -37.82 -56.88
CA CYS A 624 -64.48 -37.49 -55.47
C CYS A 624 -63.96 -36.06 -55.22
N GLU A 625 -64.74 -35.06 -55.64
CA GLU A 625 -64.52 -33.64 -55.37
C GLU A 625 -65.86 -32.97 -55.00
N PRO A 626 -65.88 -31.82 -54.29
CA PRO A 626 -64.76 -31.18 -53.59
C PRO A 626 -64.92 -31.25 -52.06
N ALA A 627 -63.81 -31.26 -51.35
CA ALA A 627 -63.74 -30.84 -49.95
C ALA A 627 -62.53 -29.92 -49.78
N PHE A 628 -62.67 -28.85 -48.98
CA PHE A 628 -61.51 -28.08 -48.52
C PHE A 628 -60.64 -29.03 -47.67
N GLY A 629 -59.47 -29.41 -48.20
CA GLY A 629 -58.46 -30.19 -47.51
C GLY A 629 -57.18 -29.37 -47.41
N GLU A 630 -56.65 -29.22 -46.20
CA GLU A 630 -55.46 -28.40 -45.94
C GLU A 630 -54.17 -29.03 -46.50
N ASP A 631 -53.15 -28.19 -46.68
CA ASP A 631 -51.87 -28.51 -47.31
C ASP A 631 -51.25 -29.84 -46.84
N GLN A 632 -51.23 -30.85 -47.72
CA GLN A 632 -50.08 -31.73 -48.03
C GLN A 632 -50.43 -32.61 -49.25
N LEU A 633 -49.70 -32.51 -50.37
CA LEU A 633 -49.30 -33.64 -51.25
C LEU A 633 -48.24 -33.23 -52.28
N GLU A 634 -47.43 -34.19 -52.77
CA GLU A 634 -46.16 -33.98 -53.50
C GLU A 634 -46.32 -33.52 -54.98
N VAL A 635 -45.32 -33.51 -55.91
CA VAL A 635 -44.44 -34.65 -56.29
C VAL A 635 -43.25 -34.34 -57.20
N LYS A 636 -42.47 -35.40 -57.47
CA LYS A 636 -41.37 -35.68 -58.43
C LYS A 636 -41.12 -34.62 -59.52
N LEU A 637 -39.89 -34.41 -59.99
CA LEU A 637 -38.55 -34.82 -59.54
C LEU A 637 -37.54 -33.82 -60.12
N GLY A 638 -36.24 -34.07 -59.98
CA GLY A 638 -35.24 -33.35 -60.77
C GLY A 638 -35.34 -33.67 -62.27
N GLY A 639 -35.38 -32.63 -63.10
CA GLY A 639 -34.30 -32.44 -64.07
C GLY A 639 -33.38 -31.36 -63.48
N CYS A 640 -32.06 -31.49 -63.42
CA CYS A 640 -31.09 -31.87 -64.46
C CYS A 640 -31.12 -30.91 -65.66
N LEU A 641 -29.95 -30.73 -66.29
CA LEU A 641 -29.54 -29.59 -67.15
C LEU A 641 -29.16 -28.35 -66.31
N CYS A 642 -28.04 -27.65 -66.52
CA CYS A 642 -26.92 -27.84 -67.46
C CYS A 642 -25.63 -27.32 -66.78
N SER A 643 -24.44 -27.92 -66.97
CA SER A 643 -23.55 -27.67 -68.12
C SER A 643 -23.40 -26.21 -68.53
N SER A 644 -22.31 -25.55 -68.11
CA SER A 644 -21.42 -24.81 -69.04
C SER A 644 -20.25 -24.13 -68.32
N THR A 645 -19.05 -24.27 -68.89
CA THR A 645 -17.96 -23.29 -68.78
C THR A 645 -18.16 -22.19 -69.84
N PRO A 646 -17.28 -21.19 -69.96
CA PRO A 646 -16.84 -20.24 -68.95
C PRO A 646 -17.15 -18.78 -69.40
N SER A 647 -17.03 -17.80 -68.50
CA SER A 647 -16.73 -16.41 -68.91
C SER A 647 -15.92 -15.68 -67.84
N PRO A 648 -14.85 -14.95 -68.22
CA PRO A 648 -14.12 -14.06 -67.32
C PRO A 648 -14.72 -12.64 -67.40
N SER A 649 -13.91 -11.64 -67.02
CA SER A 649 -14.13 -10.20 -67.22
C SER A 649 -15.23 -9.57 -66.34
N ASP A 650 -15.14 -8.30 -65.94
CA ASP A 650 -13.96 -7.48 -65.70
C ASP A 650 -14.37 -6.27 -64.85
N ILE A 651 -13.34 -5.64 -64.28
CA ILE A 651 -13.14 -4.18 -64.25
C ILE A 651 -14.18 -3.36 -65.07
N PRO A 652 -14.87 -2.42 -64.41
CA PRO A 652 -14.45 -1.01 -64.48
C PRO A 652 -14.04 -0.51 -63.08
N TRP A 653 -12.81 -0.05 -62.83
CA TRP A 653 -12.21 1.19 -63.37
C TRP A 653 -13.17 2.39 -63.37
N LEU A 654 -13.07 3.17 -62.29
CA LEU A 654 -12.97 4.64 -62.31
C LEU A 654 -13.83 5.42 -63.33
N PRO A 655 -14.99 5.95 -62.92
CA PRO A 655 -15.37 7.30 -63.28
C PRO A 655 -14.54 8.29 -62.45
N ILE A 656 -13.41 8.73 -62.99
CA ILE A 656 -12.89 10.07 -62.69
C ILE A 656 -13.97 11.04 -63.23
N ILE A 657 -14.40 12.09 -62.52
CA ILE A 657 -13.89 13.45 -62.72
C ILE A 657 -14.50 14.41 -61.67
N ALA A 658 -13.59 15.18 -61.04
CA ALA A 658 -13.76 16.50 -60.43
C ALA A 658 -14.98 16.86 -59.56
N MET A 659 -14.70 16.95 -58.25
CA MET A 659 -15.22 17.95 -57.29
C MET A 659 -16.69 17.85 -56.80
N LEU A 660 -16.89 18.36 -55.56
CA LEU A 660 -18.14 18.81 -54.92
C LEU A 660 -19.16 17.75 -54.39
N LEU A 661 -19.34 17.81 -53.05
CA LEU A 661 -20.62 17.76 -52.30
C LEU A 661 -21.40 16.43 -52.00
N PHE A 662 -21.56 16.19 -50.67
CA PHE A 662 -22.77 15.79 -49.92
C PHE A 662 -23.26 14.32 -49.67
N PHE A 663 -23.79 14.13 -48.43
CA PHE A 663 -24.69 13.08 -47.86
C PHE A 663 -24.21 11.60 -47.80
N THR A 664 -23.90 10.98 -46.63
CA THR A 664 -24.75 10.38 -45.53
C THR A 664 -25.60 9.16 -45.95
N PHE A 665 -25.79 8.06 -45.20
CA PHE A 665 -26.10 7.94 -43.74
C PHE A 665 -26.06 6.46 -43.21
N GLN A 666 -26.05 6.30 -41.87
CA GLN A 666 -26.62 5.20 -41.03
C GLN A 666 -25.93 3.82 -40.78
N ARG A 667 -25.88 3.50 -39.46
CA ARG A 667 -26.04 2.18 -38.75
C ARG A 667 -24.96 1.08 -38.88
N VAL A 668 -24.90 0.09 -37.95
CA VAL A 668 -24.56 0.12 -36.50
C VAL A 668 -24.46 -1.31 -35.90
N ARG A 669 -23.29 -1.65 -35.33
CA ARG A 669 -22.97 -2.64 -34.25
C ARG A 669 -23.20 -4.16 -34.41
N CYS A 670 -22.41 -4.88 -33.58
CA CYS A 670 -22.44 -6.30 -33.20
C CYS A 670 -21.97 -7.32 -34.27
N ALA A 671 -21.20 -8.38 -33.95
CA ALA A 671 -20.50 -8.77 -32.70
C ALA A 671 -19.25 -9.65 -33.04
N PRO A 672 -18.27 -9.85 -32.13
CA PRO A 672 -17.02 -10.54 -32.45
C PRO A 672 -16.98 -12.04 -32.07
N LYS A 673 -16.34 -12.88 -32.90
CA LYS A 673 -15.51 -14.02 -32.43
C LYS A 673 -14.65 -14.70 -33.53
N ARG A 674 -13.34 -14.45 -33.46
CA ARG A 674 -12.15 -15.21 -33.90
C ARG A 674 -10.96 -14.25 -33.71
N SER A 675 -9.73 -14.70 -33.44
CA SER A 675 -9.21 -16.06 -33.27
C SER A 675 -9.10 -16.44 -31.79
#